data_AF-B0Y1P8-F1
#
_entry.id   AF-B0Y1P8-F1
#
_cell.length_a   1.000
_cell.length_b   1.000
_cell.length_c   1.000
_cell.angle_alpha   90.00
_cell.angle_beta   90.00
_cell.angle_gamma   90.00
#
_symmetry.space_group_name_H-M   'P 1'
#
loop_
_entity.id
_entity.type
_entity.pdbx_description
1 polymer ?
#
loop_
_entity_poly.entity_id
_entity_poly.type
_entity_poly.pdbx_seq_one_letter_code
_entity_poly.pdbx_strand_id
1 'polypeptide(L)'
;MDTHDVSGNREYWEYLRRYKQTLQHAQSRKGQRPKTTKSRDEIIFQFMLRRIRSSVAPVDLQTIRSSFVPPAYAPCTAPLRSLAKVMIKDLTLETHHRGSYILLRAVTPPDTMTSVMVIVEDEEGDVLMLQLYNQEEGLLAEGRLIQGTVILVKEPYLKTMSDGDYGIRVDHLSDVRFIPDHDTLIPSPWRRQRMENEASARSWKLKGNDCFNDAHYHAALDCYSKGLDSSPAPDEAVTIQLNRALTFLKTHQFDAALRDLETVLADSKPSEKALFRKAQALYHLQRFRESGEAHQVLAREFPSNAPAQSEFNRAIARLAEQKTGKYPFKRLQLEATKRRPPLLDHATYVGPVAVRPTESRGRGLFTTEAVKAGDLLFCEKAFAHAFHDADDPRRSIGLLINPQTNQITMGTQTELIRLIVQKLYKNPSTIPAFIDLYHDSYQPVAVPEVDDTPIVDTFLVEQIVALNCFGCPLLSRESHRRTMTGQAQLDHDEQKFHSCGVWLLASYINHSCCSNAWRSFIGDMMIVRAAQDLAAGTEITFWYQSPLNSDFPEKRMNLQHWGFKCACAICQDAQQTEKSIVMTRKKLTADLKKEIQCRKKPNTTTITALLSRLEETYRQPASEVPRLGLWRPYWNLAMLYAMHGQPQKTIEFALKTLESLGYVVEGGHLPRISGTPLRVKQWGLMTDSLVGCWMSLSHAYQQVAPDLAPQAHEYARITYRICLGEDETFDETYAQVSERSYGFLAGE
;
A
#
# COMPACT_ATOMS: atom_id res chain seq x y z
N MET A 1 -9.20 -1.15 -0.36
CA MET A 1 -9.69 -1.82 -1.59
C MET A 1 -8.98 -3.15 -1.72
N ASP A 2 -9.67 -4.26 -1.97
CA ASP A 2 -9.12 -5.64 -2.06
C ASP A 2 -8.19 -6.12 -0.92
N THR A 3 -8.23 -5.41 0.21
CA THR A 3 -7.55 -5.83 1.44
C THR A 3 -8.33 -6.96 2.09
N HIS A 4 -7.65 -7.84 2.81
CA HIS A 4 -8.30 -8.95 3.49
C HIS A 4 -9.12 -8.46 4.71
N ASP A 5 -10.37 -8.03 4.47
CA ASP A 5 -11.34 -7.69 5.50
C ASP A 5 -11.91 -8.96 6.14
N VAL A 6 -11.69 -9.12 7.44
CA VAL A 6 -12.16 -10.26 8.25
C VAL A 6 -13.18 -9.85 9.31
N SER A 7 -13.74 -8.64 9.21
CA SER A 7 -14.69 -8.08 10.19
C SER A 7 -15.95 -8.92 10.35
N GLY A 8 -16.36 -9.64 9.30
CA GLY A 8 -17.52 -10.53 9.31
C GLY A 8 -17.25 -11.94 9.84
N ASN A 9 -15.99 -12.30 10.11
CA ASN A 9 -15.63 -13.61 10.65
C ASN A 9 -15.84 -13.61 12.17
N ARG A 10 -16.61 -14.60 12.64
CA ARG A 10 -17.02 -14.73 14.04
C ARG A 10 -15.84 -14.85 15.01
N GLU A 11 -14.76 -15.53 14.60
CA GLU A 11 -13.57 -15.73 15.43
C GLU A 11 -12.91 -14.38 15.77
N TYR A 12 -12.67 -13.54 14.76
CA TYR A 12 -12.04 -12.23 14.94
C TYR A 12 -12.95 -11.22 15.62
N TRP A 13 -14.26 -11.35 15.42
CA TRP A 13 -15.24 -10.46 16.06
C TRP A 13 -15.23 -10.55 17.59
N GLU A 14 -14.87 -11.72 18.16
CA GLU A 14 -14.67 -11.85 19.61
C GLU A 14 -13.48 -11.03 20.11
N TYR A 15 -12.38 -10.95 19.35
CA TYR A 15 -11.23 -10.10 19.69
C TYR A 15 -11.63 -8.62 19.73
N LEU A 16 -12.35 -8.14 18.71
CA LEU A 16 -12.88 -6.77 18.67
C LEU A 16 -13.78 -6.48 19.87
N ARG A 17 -14.70 -7.39 20.20
CA ARG A 17 -15.61 -7.24 21.34
C ARG A 17 -14.85 -7.15 22.66
N ARG A 18 -13.91 -8.08 22.91
CA ARG A 18 -13.06 -8.07 24.12
C ARG A 18 -12.26 -6.78 24.23
N TYR A 19 -11.67 -6.32 23.13
CA TYR A 19 -10.91 -5.08 23.12
C TYR A 19 -11.78 -3.86 23.45
N LYS A 20 -12.98 -3.76 22.89
CA LYS A 20 -13.92 -2.68 23.22
C LYS A 20 -14.27 -2.66 24.70
N GLN A 21 -14.49 -3.82 25.32
CA GLN A 21 -14.75 -3.91 26.75
C GLN A 21 -13.54 -3.45 27.57
N THR A 22 -12.33 -3.88 27.20
CA THR A 22 -11.08 -3.43 27.85
C THR A 22 -10.90 -1.92 27.71
N LEU A 23 -11.15 -1.35 26.53
CA LEU A 23 -11.07 0.09 26.29
C LEU A 23 -12.10 0.86 27.11
N GLN A 24 -13.35 0.39 27.18
CA GLN A 24 -14.39 1.01 28.02
C GLN A 24 -14.01 0.97 29.50
N HIS A 25 -13.50 -0.16 29.99
CA HIS A 25 -13.04 -0.28 31.37
C HIS A 25 -11.85 0.65 31.65
N ALA A 26 -10.88 0.73 30.74
CA ALA A 26 -9.76 1.66 30.85
C ALA A 26 -10.27 3.12 30.91
N GLN A 27 -11.14 3.52 29.98
CA GLN A 27 -11.70 4.87 29.92
C GLN A 27 -12.57 5.22 31.14
N SER A 28 -13.20 4.24 31.81
CA SER A 28 -13.91 4.48 33.07
C SER A 28 -12.98 4.92 34.22
N ARG A 29 -11.68 4.68 34.08
CA ARG A 29 -10.64 5.09 35.04
C ARG A 29 -9.96 6.41 34.67
N LYS A 30 -10.43 7.09 33.63
CA LYS A 30 -9.86 8.35 33.15
C LYS A 30 -9.74 9.38 34.27
N GLY A 31 -8.58 10.02 34.38
CA GLY A 31 -8.28 11.05 35.37
C GLY A 31 -7.97 10.51 36.77
N GLN A 32 -8.09 9.20 37.01
CA GLN A 32 -7.70 8.61 38.29
C GLN A 32 -6.18 8.58 38.42
N ARG A 33 -5.69 8.75 39.66
CA ARG A 33 -4.28 8.53 39.96
C ARG A 33 -3.94 7.04 39.87
N PRO A 34 -2.80 6.68 39.27
CA PRO A 34 -2.33 5.30 39.25
C PRO A 34 -2.13 4.78 40.67
N LYS A 35 -2.51 3.53 40.93
CA LYS A 35 -2.23 2.86 42.21
C LYS A 35 -0.99 1.99 42.00
N THR A 36 0.11 2.32 42.67
CA THR A 36 1.33 1.51 42.64
C THR A 36 1.09 0.20 43.38
N THR A 37 0.94 -0.89 42.64
CA THR A 37 0.73 -2.25 43.20
C THR A 37 1.96 -3.13 43.14
N LYS A 38 2.99 -2.72 42.39
CA LYS A 38 4.24 -3.46 42.16
C LYS A 38 5.45 -2.62 42.53
N SER A 39 6.50 -3.27 43.03
CA SER A 39 7.77 -2.60 43.27
C SER A 39 8.55 -2.36 41.96
N ARG A 40 9.54 -1.47 42.03
CA ARG A 40 10.46 -1.19 40.91
C ARG A 40 11.09 -2.46 40.35
N ASP A 41 11.63 -3.30 41.24
CA ASP A 41 12.32 -4.53 40.86
C ASP A 41 11.36 -5.57 40.27
N GLU A 42 10.12 -5.62 40.74
CA GLU A 42 9.08 -6.49 40.17
C GLU A 42 8.74 -6.11 38.72
N ILE A 43 8.59 -4.81 38.43
CA ILE A 43 8.29 -4.33 37.06
C ILE A 43 9.44 -4.68 36.11
N ILE A 44 10.69 -4.40 36.52
CA ILE A 44 11.88 -4.71 35.74
C ILE A 44 12.01 -6.22 35.54
N PHE A 45 11.85 -7.02 36.60
CA PHE A 45 11.95 -8.47 36.55
C PHE A 45 10.90 -9.09 35.61
N GLN A 46 9.64 -8.65 35.70
CA GLN A 46 8.56 -9.14 34.83
C GLN A 46 8.84 -8.82 33.35
N PHE A 47 9.32 -7.61 33.06
CA PHE A 47 9.70 -7.22 31.70
C PHE A 47 10.87 -8.05 31.17
N MET A 48 11.93 -8.22 31.96
CA MET A 48 13.10 -9.02 31.59
C MET A 48 12.74 -10.50 31.38
N LEU A 49 11.88 -11.07 32.24
CA LEU A 49 11.39 -12.44 32.10
C LEU A 49 10.58 -12.62 30.82
N ARG A 50 9.72 -11.65 30.48
CA ARG A 50 9.00 -11.63 29.20
C ARG A 50 9.97 -11.61 28.03
N ARG A 51 10.98 -10.74 28.05
CA ARG A 51 11.97 -10.63 26.96
C ARG A 51 12.74 -11.93 26.76
N ILE A 52 13.17 -12.57 27.85
CA ILE A 52 13.84 -13.88 27.80
C ILE A 52 12.90 -14.93 27.18
N ARG A 53 11.64 -15.00 27.64
CA ARG A 53 10.65 -15.93 27.07
C ARG A 53 10.44 -15.69 25.57
N SER A 54 10.34 -14.44 25.13
CA SER A 54 10.21 -14.09 23.71
C SER A 54 11.45 -14.45 22.89
N SER A 55 12.65 -14.40 23.46
CA SER A 55 13.89 -14.81 22.79
C SER A 55 14.10 -16.34 22.71
N VAL A 56 13.47 -17.10 23.60
CA VAL A 56 13.66 -18.56 23.74
C VAL A 56 12.44 -19.34 23.21
N ALA A 57 11.26 -18.70 23.11
CA ALA A 57 10.08 -19.32 22.54
C ALA A 57 10.33 -19.66 21.06
N PRO A 58 10.00 -20.88 20.60
CA PRO A 58 9.94 -21.15 19.17
C PRO A 58 8.99 -20.12 18.55
N VAL A 59 9.36 -19.55 17.40
CA VAL A 59 8.48 -18.64 16.67
C VAL A 59 7.20 -19.41 16.39
N ASP A 60 6.14 -19.14 17.15
CA ASP A 60 4.86 -19.76 16.91
C ASP A 60 4.28 -19.12 15.66
N LEU A 61 4.47 -19.82 14.54
CA LEU A 61 4.06 -19.42 13.20
C LEU A 61 2.55 -19.24 13.06
N GLN A 62 1.77 -19.67 14.07
CA GLN A 62 0.31 -19.55 14.09
C GLN A 62 -0.21 -18.38 14.92
N THR A 63 0.63 -17.71 15.73
CA THR A 63 0.16 -16.56 16.52
C THR A 63 0.08 -15.30 15.63
N ILE A 64 -1.13 -15.03 15.12
CA ILE A 64 -1.43 -13.79 14.39
C ILE A 64 -1.26 -12.59 15.33
N ARG A 65 -0.33 -11.68 15.01
CA ARG A 65 -0.10 -10.46 15.80
C ARG A 65 -1.28 -9.51 15.63
N SER A 66 -1.84 -9.00 16.72
CA SER A 66 -2.92 -8.00 16.68
C SER A 66 -2.44 -6.62 17.11
N SER A 67 -2.73 -5.62 16.27
CA SER A 67 -2.50 -4.21 16.51
C SER A 67 -3.84 -3.50 16.62
N PHE A 68 -4.00 -2.71 17.67
CA PHE A 68 -5.22 -1.97 17.93
C PHE A 68 -5.02 -0.48 17.73
N VAL A 69 -5.93 0.11 16.98
CA VAL A 69 -6.06 1.54 16.77
C VAL A 69 -6.68 2.16 18.03
N PRO A 70 -5.96 3.01 18.78
CA PRO A 70 -6.54 3.75 19.88
C PRO A 70 -7.42 4.90 19.37
N PRO A 71 -8.25 5.53 20.22
CA PRO A 71 -8.88 6.78 19.87
C PRO A 71 -7.85 7.82 19.41
N ALA A 72 -8.11 8.46 18.26
CA ALA A 72 -7.20 9.44 17.67
C ALA A 72 -6.97 10.65 18.59
N TYR A 73 -5.74 11.14 18.59
CA TYR A 73 -5.34 12.36 19.29
C TYR A 73 -4.33 13.13 18.44
N ALA A 74 -4.26 14.45 18.59
CA ALA A 74 -3.34 15.26 17.80
C ALA A 74 -1.88 15.13 18.29
N PRO A 75 -0.86 15.21 17.41
CA PRO A 75 0.54 15.37 17.78
C PRO A 75 0.78 16.66 18.57
N CYS A 76 1.85 16.69 19.37
CA CYS A 76 2.26 17.89 20.07
C CYS A 76 2.78 18.94 19.08
N THR A 77 2.11 20.09 19.01
CA THR A 77 2.51 21.24 18.18
C THR A 77 3.17 22.36 18.96
N ALA A 78 3.35 22.18 20.26
CA ALA A 78 3.99 23.15 21.13
C ALA A 78 5.53 23.03 21.08
N PRO A 79 6.26 24.16 20.95
CA PRO A 79 7.70 24.19 21.14
C PRO A 79 8.09 23.66 22.52
N LEU A 80 9.23 22.98 22.63
CA LEU A 80 9.66 22.40 23.92
C LEU A 80 9.75 23.46 25.03
N ARG A 81 10.23 24.67 24.70
CA ARG A 81 10.36 25.79 25.66
C ARG A 81 9.05 26.24 26.31
N SER A 82 7.90 25.92 25.72
CA SER A 82 6.58 26.27 26.27
C SER A 82 5.95 25.15 27.10
N LEU A 83 6.57 23.97 27.14
CA LEU A 83 6.05 22.82 27.86
C LEU A 83 6.53 22.83 29.32
N ALA A 84 5.64 22.48 30.24
CA ALA A 84 5.97 22.32 31.65
C ALA A 84 6.47 20.89 31.94
N LYS A 85 7.57 20.76 32.68
CA LYS A 85 8.06 19.45 33.10
C LYS A 85 7.11 18.82 34.12
N VAL A 86 6.81 17.54 33.95
CA VAL A 86 6.04 16.72 34.90
C VAL A 86 6.81 15.45 35.25
N MET A 87 6.48 14.83 36.38
CA MET A 87 6.99 13.52 36.82
C MET A 87 5.93 12.43 36.67
N ILE A 88 6.31 11.16 36.84
CA ILE A 88 5.39 10.01 36.70
C ILE A 88 4.22 10.14 37.67
N LYS A 89 4.48 10.57 38.91
CA LYS A 89 3.45 10.77 39.95
C LYS A 89 2.38 11.81 39.59
N ASP A 90 2.68 12.73 38.67
CA ASP A 90 1.76 13.78 38.24
C ASP A 90 0.79 13.28 37.15
N LEU A 91 1.07 12.11 36.56
CA LEU A 91 0.29 11.55 35.47
C LEU A 91 -1.00 10.89 35.98
N THR A 92 -2.07 11.01 35.20
CA THR A 92 -3.37 10.38 35.45
C THR A 92 -3.77 9.44 34.32
N LEU A 93 -4.52 8.38 34.65
CA LEU A 93 -4.88 7.32 33.71
C LEU A 93 -5.75 7.84 32.56
N GLU A 94 -5.57 7.26 31.36
CA GLU A 94 -6.25 7.58 30.10
C GLU A 94 -6.29 9.08 29.77
N THR A 95 -5.23 9.81 30.13
CA THR A 95 -5.16 11.26 29.99
C THR A 95 -3.90 11.69 29.27
N HIS A 96 -4.06 12.59 28.28
CA HIS A 96 -2.96 13.31 27.64
C HIS A 96 -2.64 14.55 28.47
N HIS A 97 -1.40 14.66 28.94
CA HIS A 97 -0.95 15.79 29.74
C HIS A 97 -0.49 16.91 28.81
N ARG A 98 -1.46 17.56 28.15
CA ARG A 98 -1.23 18.63 27.17
C ARG A 98 -0.51 19.82 27.81
N GLY A 99 0.40 20.45 27.08
CA GLY A 99 1.25 21.53 27.59
C GLY A 99 2.37 21.06 28.53
N SER A 100 2.62 19.75 28.65
CA SER A 100 3.67 19.19 29.49
C SER A 100 4.68 18.35 28.73
N TYR A 101 5.85 18.11 29.33
CA TYR A 101 6.80 17.09 28.88
C TYR A 101 7.33 16.31 30.08
N ILE A 102 7.79 15.09 29.84
CA ILE A 102 8.46 14.27 30.85
C ILE A 102 9.83 13.83 30.34
N LEU A 103 10.81 13.77 31.25
CA LEU A 103 12.13 13.26 30.98
C LEU A 103 12.31 11.89 31.64
N LEU A 104 12.79 10.93 30.87
CA LEU A 104 12.81 9.53 31.23
C LEU A 104 14.18 8.92 30.91
N ARG A 105 14.66 7.99 31.72
CA ARG A 105 15.86 7.20 31.44
C ARG A 105 15.51 5.73 31.29
N ALA A 106 15.94 5.10 30.20
CA ALA A 106 15.78 3.66 30.00
C ALA A 106 16.57 2.88 31.07
N VAL A 107 15.92 1.99 31.81
CA VAL A 107 16.56 1.15 32.84
C VAL A 107 16.69 -0.31 32.42
N THR A 108 16.09 -0.69 31.30
CA THR A 108 16.23 -2.00 30.67
C THR A 108 16.64 -1.85 29.21
N PRO A 109 17.25 -2.86 28.58
CA PRO A 109 17.29 -2.94 27.12
C PRO A 109 15.86 -3.00 26.54
N PRO A 110 15.59 -2.41 25.37
CA PRO A 110 14.27 -2.44 24.75
C PRO A 110 13.87 -3.84 24.27
N ASP A 111 12.57 -4.04 24.07
CA ASP A 111 11.95 -5.23 23.46
C ASP A 111 10.98 -4.78 22.36
N THR A 112 10.71 -5.61 21.35
CA THR A 112 9.83 -5.26 20.22
C THR A 112 8.78 -6.33 19.98
N MET A 113 7.53 -5.91 19.82
CA MET A 113 6.44 -6.80 19.45
C MET A 113 5.50 -6.16 18.41
N THR A 114 4.68 -5.20 18.84
CA THR A 114 3.85 -4.32 17.99
C THR A 114 4.28 -2.85 18.12
N SER A 115 5.11 -2.55 19.12
CA SER A 115 5.77 -1.29 19.40
C SER A 115 7.14 -1.60 20.01
N VAL A 116 8.00 -0.59 20.09
CA VAL A 116 9.25 -0.67 20.86
C VAL A 116 8.91 -0.36 22.32
N MET A 117 9.19 -1.31 23.20
CA MET A 117 8.84 -1.25 24.62
C MET A 117 10.12 -1.20 25.46
N VAL A 118 10.14 -0.36 26.49
CA VAL A 118 11.27 -0.25 27.41
C VAL A 118 10.78 0.17 28.79
N ILE A 119 11.36 -0.38 29.86
CA ILE A 119 11.12 0.16 31.21
C ILE A 119 11.98 1.39 31.39
N VAL A 120 11.34 2.47 31.82
CA VAL A 120 11.95 3.78 32.03
C VAL A 120 11.74 4.24 33.46
N GLU A 121 12.62 5.12 33.92
CA GLU A 121 12.47 5.83 35.18
C GLU A 121 12.43 7.34 34.98
N ASP A 122 11.73 8.06 35.86
CA ASP A 122 11.88 9.50 36.01
C ASP A 122 12.95 9.87 37.06
N GLU A 123 13.16 11.16 37.27
CA GLU A 123 14.19 11.68 38.19
C GLU A 123 13.97 11.32 39.67
N GLU A 124 12.75 10.95 40.04
CA GLU A 124 12.42 10.49 41.39
C GLU A 124 12.62 8.98 41.56
N GLY A 125 12.94 8.27 40.46
CA GLY A 125 13.19 6.84 40.44
C GLY A 125 11.93 5.98 40.30
N ASP A 126 10.77 6.61 40.07
CA ASP A 126 9.54 5.91 39.73
C ASP A 126 9.69 5.26 38.35
N VAL A 127 9.15 4.05 38.17
CA VAL A 127 9.29 3.29 36.91
C VAL A 127 7.96 2.95 36.28
N LEU A 128 7.94 2.92 34.95
CA LEU A 128 6.81 2.43 34.16
C LEU A 128 7.29 1.90 32.80
N MET A 129 6.39 1.31 32.03
CA MET A 129 6.67 0.91 30.64
C MET A 129 6.40 2.06 29.67
N LEU A 130 7.39 2.40 28.84
CA LEU A 130 7.25 3.28 27.68
C LEU A 130 7.02 2.43 26.42
N GLN A 131 6.04 2.80 25.60
CA GLN A 131 5.68 2.14 24.35
C GLN A 131 5.74 3.14 23.20
N LEU A 132 6.71 2.96 22.31
CA LEU A 132 6.95 3.79 21.14
C LEU A 132 6.43 3.08 19.89
N TYR A 133 5.36 3.60 19.30
CA TYR A 133 4.80 3.08 18.06
C TYR A 133 5.43 3.74 16.84
N ASN A 134 5.26 3.10 15.68
CA ASN A 134 5.72 3.57 14.36
C ASN A 134 7.23 3.79 14.22
N GLN A 135 8.04 3.30 15.17
CA GLN A 135 9.50 3.41 15.14
C GLN A 135 10.11 2.53 14.04
N GLU A 136 11.30 2.88 13.58
CA GLU A 136 12.08 2.07 12.65
C GLU A 136 12.83 0.94 13.36
N GLU A 137 13.09 -0.16 12.65
CA GLU A 137 13.90 -1.28 13.18
C GLU A 137 15.31 -0.83 13.61
N GLY A 138 15.85 0.18 12.92
CA GLY A 138 17.13 0.82 13.21
C GLY A 138 17.22 1.42 14.62
N LEU A 139 16.09 1.74 15.27
CA LEU A 139 16.09 2.27 16.65
C LEU A 139 16.81 1.33 17.63
N LEU A 140 16.66 0.01 17.42
CA LEU A 140 17.37 -1.02 18.19
C LEU A 140 18.71 -1.39 17.57
N ALA A 141 18.74 -1.61 16.26
CA ALA A 141 19.92 -2.14 15.56
C ALA A 141 21.14 -1.19 15.62
N GLU A 142 20.90 0.12 15.60
CA GLU A 142 21.96 1.14 15.68
C GLU A 142 22.25 1.61 17.12
N GLY A 143 21.65 0.96 18.14
CA GLY A 143 21.88 1.30 19.53
C GLY A 143 21.34 2.67 19.96
N ARG A 144 20.42 3.26 19.19
CA ARG A 144 19.83 4.58 19.50
C ARG A 144 18.97 4.54 20.76
N LEU A 145 18.30 3.43 21.03
CA LEU A 145 17.65 3.14 22.31
C LEU A 145 18.34 1.96 23.01
N ILE A 146 19.09 2.26 24.06
CA ILE A 146 19.75 1.27 24.93
C ILE A 146 19.48 1.61 26.39
N GLN A 147 19.85 0.70 27.30
CA GLN A 147 19.83 0.99 28.72
C GLN A 147 20.69 2.24 29.00
N GLY A 148 20.13 3.15 29.78
CA GLY A 148 20.69 4.45 30.13
C GLY A 148 20.34 5.57 29.15
N THR A 149 19.68 5.31 28.01
CA THR A 149 19.29 6.37 27.06
C THR A 149 18.28 7.30 27.72
N VAL A 150 18.49 8.61 27.60
CA VAL A 150 17.57 9.63 28.09
C VAL A 150 16.60 10.02 26.97
N ILE A 151 15.31 10.06 27.30
CA ILE A 151 14.20 10.21 26.37
C ILE A 151 13.30 11.31 26.91
N LEU A 152 12.99 12.28 26.06
CA LEU A 152 11.96 13.28 26.33
C LEU A 152 10.69 12.88 25.60
N VAL A 153 9.57 12.89 26.33
CA VAL A 153 8.23 12.67 25.76
C VAL A 153 7.41 13.94 25.94
N LYS A 154 6.95 14.53 24.84
CA LYS A 154 6.02 15.65 24.82
C LYS A 154 4.59 15.13 25.04
N GLU A 155 3.82 15.87 25.82
CA GLU A 155 2.40 15.64 26.13
C GLU A 155 2.04 14.17 26.45
N PRO A 156 2.70 13.56 27.47
CA PRO A 156 2.65 12.12 27.69
C PRO A 156 1.21 11.60 27.91
N TYR A 157 0.89 10.50 27.24
CA TYR A 157 -0.35 9.75 27.40
C TYR A 157 -0.15 8.54 28.29
N LEU A 158 -0.75 8.54 29.47
CA LEU A 158 -0.71 7.38 30.36
C LEU A 158 -1.89 6.46 30.07
N LYS A 159 -1.62 5.27 29.53
CA LYS A 159 -2.64 4.25 29.23
C LYS A 159 -2.63 3.14 30.28
N THR A 160 -3.79 2.53 30.45
CA THR A 160 -3.99 1.24 31.10
C THR A 160 -3.67 0.15 30.09
N MET A 161 -2.90 -0.85 30.51
CA MET A 161 -2.43 -1.95 29.70
C MET A 161 -3.31 -3.19 29.93
N SER A 162 -3.16 -4.20 29.06
CA SER A 162 -3.99 -5.41 29.10
C SER A 162 -3.79 -6.26 30.36
N ASP A 163 -2.63 -6.17 30.99
CA ASP A 163 -2.28 -6.80 32.26
C ASP A 163 -2.76 -6.01 33.50
N GLY A 164 -3.42 -4.86 33.28
CA GLY A 164 -3.95 -4.00 34.34
C GLY A 164 -2.96 -2.97 34.88
N ASP A 165 -1.68 -3.06 34.50
CA ASP A 165 -0.68 -2.03 34.78
C ASP A 165 -0.90 -0.79 33.90
N TYR A 166 -0.04 0.20 34.04
CA TYR A 166 -0.06 1.42 33.25
C TYR A 166 1.31 1.74 32.66
N GLY A 167 1.30 2.45 31.54
CA GLY A 167 2.50 2.84 30.81
C GLY A 167 2.26 4.05 29.92
N ILE A 168 3.34 4.69 29.47
CA ILE A 168 3.25 5.80 28.53
C ILE A 168 3.21 5.24 27.12
N ARG A 169 2.20 5.63 26.34
CA ARG A 169 2.11 5.31 24.91
C ARG A 169 2.37 6.55 24.07
N VAL A 170 3.16 6.41 23.02
CA VAL A 170 3.44 7.47 22.07
C VAL A 170 3.28 6.94 20.65
N ASP A 171 2.39 7.56 19.86
CA ASP A 171 2.08 7.16 18.49
C ASP A 171 2.68 8.11 17.43
N HIS A 172 2.98 9.35 17.81
CA HIS A 172 3.60 10.35 16.94
C HIS A 172 5.11 10.38 17.11
N LEU A 173 5.84 10.39 16.00
CA LEU A 173 7.31 10.42 16.03
C LEU A 173 7.86 11.74 16.59
N SER A 174 7.19 12.86 16.31
CA SER A 174 7.56 14.21 16.77
C SER A 174 7.43 14.41 18.28
N ASP A 175 6.69 13.55 18.96
CA ASP A 175 6.41 13.67 20.39
C ASP A 175 7.50 13.01 21.25
N VAL A 176 8.51 12.39 20.61
CA VAL A 176 9.64 11.74 21.28
C VAL A 176 10.95 12.32 20.79
N ARG A 177 11.83 12.68 21.72
CA ARG A 177 13.20 13.08 21.43
C ARG A 177 14.18 12.24 22.24
N PHE A 178 15.07 11.54 21.56
CA PHE A 178 16.23 10.90 22.20
C PHE A 178 17.25 11.99 22.49
N ILE A 179 17.61 12.14 23.77
CA ILE A 179 18.47 13.23 24.23
C ILE A 179 19.93 12.74 24.19
N PRO A 180 20.81 13.38 23.41
CA PRO A 180 22.22 13.01 23.35
C PRO A 180 22.90 13.17 24.71
N ASP A 181 23.88 12.33 25.03
CA ASP A 181 24.60 12.31 26.32
C ASP A 181 25.23 13.66 26.71
N HIS A 182 25.47 14.54 25.73
CA HIS A 182 26.06 15.86 25.90
C HIS A 182 25.04 17.00 26.05
N ASP A 183 23.74 16.73 25.96
CA ASP A 183 22.70 17.74 26.06
C ASP A 183 22.55 18.23 27.53
N THR A 184 22.36 19.54 27.70
CA THR A 184 22.25 20.15 29.03
C THR A 184 20.95 19.79 29.74
N LEU A 185 19.95 19.31 29.00
CA LEU A 185 18.68 18.81 29.54
C LEU A 185 18.84 17.56 30.42
N ILE A 186 19.95 16.82 30.29
CA ILE A 186 20.19 15.61 31.11
C ILE A 186 20.51 15.99 32.57
N PRO A 187 19.74 15.49 33.56
CA PRO A 187 20.00 15.67 34.98
C PRO A 187 21.37 15.15 35.38
N SER A 188 22.05 15.84 36.30
CA SER A 188 23.38 15.47 36.78
C SER A 188 23.52 13.99 37.19
N PRO A 189 22.56 13.36 37.90
CA PRO A 189 22.63 11.94 38.27
C PRO A 189 22.59 10.96 37.10
N TRP A 190 22.15 11.40 35.91
CA TRP A 190 21.99 10.55 34.73
C TRP A 190 23.13 10.69 33.72
N ARG A 191 24.04 11.64 33.91
CA ARG A 191 25.17 11.85 33.01
C ARG A 191 26.18 10.72 33.15
N ARG A 192 26.41 9.98 32.06
CA ARG A 192 27.35 8.84 32.03
C ARG A 192 28.82 9.25 32.05
N GLN A 193 29.14 10.47 31.60
CA GLN A 193 30.49 11.03 31.58
C GLN A 193 30.50 12.45 32.17
N ARG A 194 31.53 12.77 32.97
CA ARG A 194 31.91 14.17 33.22
C ARG A 194 32.33 14.74 31.87
N MET A 195 31.51 15.62 31.30
CA MET A 195 31.87 16.34 30.08
C MET A 195 33.22 17.03 30.32
N GLU A 196 34.25 16.64 29.58
CA GLU A 196 35.40 17.49 29.37
C GLU A 196 34.86 18.78 28.74
N ASN A 197 35.11 19.91 29.39
CA ASN A 197 34.66 21.23 28.96
C ASN A 197 35.01 21.44 27.46
N GLU A 198 34.02 21.94 26.70
CA GLU A 198 34.20 22.54 25.37
C GLU A 198 34.96 21.69 24.32
N ALA A 199 34.43 20.50 23.99
CA ALA A 199 34.86 19.81 22.77
C ALA A 199 34.62 20.71 21.53
N SER A 200 35.70 21.07 20.84
CA SER A 200 35.66 21.93 19.64
C SER A 200 34.87 21.30 18.50
N ALA A 201 34.44 22.11 17.52
CA ALA A 201 33.77 21.61 16.32
C ALA A 201 34.55 20.49 15.61
N ARG A 202 35.89 20.61 15.57
CA ARG A 202 36.80 19.56 15.08
C ARG A 202 36.69 18.25 15.85
N SER A 203 36.60 18.29 17.18
CA SER A 203 36.46 17.10 18.01
C SER A 203 35.15 16.37 17.71
N TRP A 204 34.04 17.12 17.64
CA TRP A 204 32.73 16.57 17.29
C TRP A 204 32.68 15.99 15.88
N LYS A 205 33.33 16.65 14.91
CA LYS A 205 33.49 16.11 13.55
C LYS A 205 34.22 14.76 13.55
N LEU A 206 35.31 14.62 14.31
CA LEU A 206 36.06 13.37 14.39
C LEU A 206 35.21 12.26 15.02
N LYS A 207 34.53 12.54 16.14
CA LYS A 207 33.58 11.59 16.76
C LYS A 207 32.47 11.18 15.78
N GLY A 208 31.92 12.13 15.02
CA GLY A 208 30.92 11.85 14.00
C GLY A 208 31.44 10.95 12.89
N ASN A 209 32.70 11.13 12.48
CA ASN A 209 33.35 10.24 11.50
C ASN A 209 33.51 8.82 12.05
N ASP A 210 33.91 8.68 13.31
CA ASP A 210 34.05 7.37 13.97
C ASP A 210 32.70 6.66 14.02
N CYS A 211 31.65 7.34 14.51
CA CYS A 211 30.29 6.79 14.50
C CYS A 211 29.80 6.42 13.10
N PHE A 212 30.11 7.24 12.09
CA PHE A 212 29.73 6.96 10.70
C PHE A 212 30.43 5.70 10.16
N ASN A 213 31.72 5.53 10.45
CA ASN A 213 32.50 4.36 10.04
C ASN A 213 32.00 3.08 10.72
N ASP A 214 31.51 3.20 11.96
CA ASP A 214 30.87 2.11 12.71
C ASP A 214 29.39 1.87 12.30
N ALA A 215 28.90 2.60 11.29
CA ALA A 215 27.50 2.58 10.83
C ALA A 215 26.45 2.99 11.89
N HIS A 216 26.87 3.66 12.97
CA HIS A 216 25.99 4.32 13.94
C HIS A 216 25.54 5.68 13.41
N TYR A 217 24.74 5.67 12.35
CA TYR A 217 24.43 6.89 11.59
C TYR A 217 23.68 7.94 12.40
N HIS A 218 22.74 7.55 13.27
CA HIS A 218 22.06 8.53 14.14
C HIS A 218 23.02 9.23 15.12
N ALA A 219 23.92 8.49 15.75
CA ALA A 219 24.94 9.08 16.63
C ALA A 219 25.90 10.00 15.85
N ALA A 220 26.23 9.63 14.60
CA ALA A 220 27.01 10.48 13.71
C ALA A 220 26.28 11.80 13.38
N LEU A 221 24.96 11.76 13.11
CA LEU A 221 24.14 12.96 12.90
C LEU A 221 24.14 13.89 14.11
N ASP A 222 24.00 13.33 15.32
CA ASP A 222 24.05 14.11 16.57
C ASP A 222 25.42 14.79 16.74
N CYS A 223 26.51 14.06 16.49
CA CYS A 223 27.87 14.60 16.57
C CYS A 223 28.12 15.70 15.52
N TYR A 224 27.74 15.50 14.27
CA TYR A 224 27.91 16.52 13.23
C TYR A 224 27.07 17.78 13.51
N SER A 225 25.83 17.62 13.96
CA SER A 225 24.98 18.75 14.33
C SER A 225 25.58 19.53 15.49
N LYS A 226 26.07 18.84 16.52
CA LYS A 226 26.78 19.49 17.62
C LYS A 226 28.07 20.19 17.18
N GLY A 227 28.77 19.63 16.20
CA GLY A 227 29.93 20.24 15.56
C GLY A 227 29.59 21.58 14.90
N LEU A 228 28.44 21.67 14.22
CA LEU A 228 27.95 22.91 13.60
C LEU A 228 27.50 23.94 14.64
N ASP A 229 26.88 23.50 15.75
CA ASP A 229 26.48 24.38 16.85
C ASP A 229 27.69 24.96 17.60
N SER A 230 28.87 24.34 17.47
CA SER A 230 30.11 24.74 18.15
C SER A 230 30.89 25.84 17.40
N SER A 231 30.22 26.62 16.54
CA SER A 231 30.80 27.74 15.77
C SER A 231 32.09 27.38 15.00
N PRO A 232 32.06 26.39 14.07
CA PRO A 232 33.21 26.00 13.27
C PRO A 232 33.71 27.13 12.35
N ALA A 233 34.98 27.04 11.93
CA ALA A 233 35.49 27.84 10.81
C ALA A 233 34.73 27.50 9.50
N PRO A 234 34.60 28.42 8.53
CA PRO A 234 33.78 28.21 7.33
C PRO A 234 34.11 26.94 6.52
N ASP A 235 35.40 26.63 6.35
CA ASP A 235 35.88 25.43 5.67
C ASP A 235 35.57 24.13 6.43
N GLU A 236 35.66 24.20 7.76
CA GLU A 236 35.25 23.12 8.65
C GLU A 236 33.73 22.91 8.62
N ALA A 237 32.94 23.99 8.62
CA ALA A 237 31.48 23.95 8.52
C ALA A 237 31.02 23.22 7.24
N VAL A 238 31.60 23.60 6.09
CA VAL A 238 31.33 22.94 4.80
C VAL A 238 31.65 21.44 4.87
N THR A 239 32.78 21.07 5.47
CA THR A 239 33.17 19.66 5.62
C THR A 239 32.18 18.89 6.48
N ILE A 240 31.74 19.48 7.61
CA ILE A 240 30.76 18.87 8.52
C ILE A 240 29.40 18.71 7.82
N GLN A 241 28.91 19.75 7.13
CA GLN A 241 27.66 19.70 6.35
C GLN A 241 27.70 18.62 5.28
N LEU A 242 28.82 18.50 4.55
CA LEU A 242 28.99 17.43 3.57
C LEU A 242 28.89 16.04 4.22
N ASN A 243 29.58 15.80 5.34
CA ASN A 243 29.54 14.51 6.04
C ASN A 243 28.14 14.22 6.61
N ARG A 244 27.47 15.24 7.16
CA ARG A 244 26.09 15.14 7.65
C ARG A 244 25.11 14.84 6.51
N ALA A 245 25.23 15.50 5.36
CA ALA A 245 24.44 15.20 4.16
C ALA A 245 24.62 13.76 3.67
N LEU A 246 25.84 13.23 3.68
CA LEU A 246 26.07 11.81 3.35
C LEU A 246 25.38 10.88 4.37
N THR A 247 25.39 11.24 5.64
CA THR A 247 24.75 10.47 6.71
C THR A 247 23.22 10.52 6.59
N PHE A 248 22.67 11.67 6.20
CA PHE A 248 21.25 11.80 5.85
C PHE A 248 20.86 10.93 4.65
N LEU A 249 21.70 10.83 3.61
CA LEU A 249 21.49 9.89 2.50
C LEU A 249 21.45 8.43 2.98
N LYS A 250 22.32 8.05 3.93
CA LYS A 250 22.37 6.70 4.51
C LYS A 250 21.14 6.37 5.36
N THR A 251 20.53 7.37 5.99
CA THR A 251 19.32 7.21 6.83
C THR A 251 18.02 7.51 6.09
N HIS A 252 18.08 7.76 4.77
CA HIS A 252 16.96 8.08 3.88
C HIS A 252 16.23 9.40 4.21
N GLN A 253 16.95 10.38 4.77
CA GLN A 253 16.48 11.74 5.06
C GLN A 253 16.91 12.69 3.94
N PHE A 254 16.35 12.52 2.74
CA PHE A 254 16.84 13.17 1.53
C PHE A 254 16.59 14.68 1.51
N ASP A 255 15.48 15.15 2.10
CA ASP A 255 15.22 16.59 2.23
C ASP A 255 16.26 17.27 3.13
N ALA A 256 16.62 16.64 4.25
CA ALA A 256 17.66 17.15 5.14
C ALA A 256 19.04 17.16 4.47
N ALA A 257 19.36 16.12 3.68
CA ALA A 257 20.57 16.09 2.86
C ALA A 257 20.60 17.25 1.86
N LEU A 258 19.48 17.53 1.18
CA LEU A 258 19.41 18.64 0.22
C LEU A 258 19.62 20.00 0.87
N ARG A 259 19.04 20.26 2.05
CA ARG A 259 19.24 21.52 2.77
C ARG A 259 20.71 21.79 3.08
N ASP A 260 21.44 20.78 3.57
CA ASP A 260 22.89 20.90 3.82
C ASP A 260 23.66 21.16 2.52
N LEU A 261 23.31 20.45 1.44
CA LEU A 261 24.01 20.56 0.16
C LEU A 261 23.74 21.89 -0.56
N GLU A 262 22.53 22.42 -0.46
CA GLU A 262 22.17 23.73 -1.03
C GLU A 262 22.92 24.86 -0.32
N THR A 263 23.06 24.78 1.01
CA THR A 263 23.87 25.73 1.79
C THR A 263 25.33 25.69 1.32
N VAL A 264 25.93 24.51 1.22
CA VAL A 264 27.33 24.34 0.77
C VAL A 264 27.55 24.89 -0.65
N LEU A 265 26.61 24.66 -1.56
CA LEU A 265 26.71 25.08 -2.96
C LEU A 265 26.47 26.58 -3.18
N ALA A 266 25.85 27.28 -2.22
CA ALA A 266 25.64 28.72 -2.28
C ALA A 266 26.91 29.50 -1.90
N ASP A 267 27.65 29.03 -0.89
CA ASP A 267 28.75 29.76 -0.27
C ASP A 267 30.13 29.45 -0.87
N SER A 268 30.24 28.39 -1.68
CA SER A 268 31.53 27.88 -2.16
C SER A 268 31.48 27.44 -3.62
N LYS A 269 32.66 27.35 -4.25
CA LYS A 269 32.78 26.71 -5.58
C LYS A 269 32.25 25.27 -5.47
N PRO A 270 31.36 24.83 -6.38
CA PRO A 270 30.76 23.50 -6.31
C PRO A 270 31.83 22.41 -6.17
N SER A 271 31.76 21.62 -5.11
CA SER A 271 32.64 20.45 -4.95
C SER A 271 32.03 19.22 -5.61
N GLU A 272 32.89 18.32 -6.10
CA GLU A 272 32.48 17.05 -6.69
C GLU A 272 31.53 16.25 -5.76
N LYS A 273 31.87 16.19 -4.47
CA LYS A 273 31.08 15.51 -3.44
C LYS A 273 29.71 16.14 -3.25
N ALA A 274 29.62 17.47 -3.26
CA ALA A 274 28.35 18.17 -3.08
C ALA A 274 27.39 17.88 -4.24
N LEU A 275 27.86 18.03 -5.48
CA LEU A 275 27.05 17.80 -6.69
C LEU A 275 26.60 16.34 -6.80
N PHE A 276 27.50 15.38 -6.54
CA PHE A 276 27.17 13.96 -6.57
C PHE A 276 26.08 13.59 -5.54
N ARG A 277 26.24 14.03 -4.29
CA ARG A 277 25.25 13.79 -3.22
C ARG A 277 23.93 14.51 -3.48
N LYS A 278 23.95 15.69 -4.10
CA LYS A 278 22.72 16.43 -4.50
C LYS A 278 21.95 15.64 -5.55
N ALA A 279 22.65 15.12 -6.56
CA ALA A 279 22.04 14.29 -7.59
C ALA A 279 21.40 13.02 -7.00
N GLN A 280 22.06 12.38 -6.03
CA GLN A 280 21.52 11.21 -5.30
C GLN A 280 20.27 11.55 -4.49
N ALA A 281 20.29 12.65 -3.72
CA ALA A 281 19.12 13.06 -2.93
C ALA A 281 17.91 13.38 -3.83
N LEU A 282 18.12 14.11 -4.92
CA LEU A 282 17.09 14.42 -5.92
C LEU A 282 16.54 13.15 -6.58
N TYR A 283 17.40 12.16 -6.89
CA TYR A 283 16.97 10.88 -7.45
C TYR A 283 16.01 10.14 -6.52
N HIS A 284 16.36 10.05 -5.24
CA HIS A 284 15.53 9.34 -4.25
C HIS A 284 14.23 10.08 -3.91
N LEU A 285 14.19 11.41 -4.04
CA LEU A 285 12.97 12.22 -4.01
C LEU A 285 12.17 12.16 -5.32
N GLN A 286 12.61 11.34 -6.29
CA GLN A 286 12.00 11.20 -7.62
C GLN A 286 11.98 12.50 -8.46
N ARG A 287 12.84 13.47 -8.11
CA ARG A 287 13.10 14.70 -8.87
C ARG A 287 14.13 14.41 -9.97
N PHE A 288 13.82 13.45 -10.84
CA PHE A 288 14.78 12.86 -11.79
C PHE A 288 15.33 13.86 -12.81
N ARG A 289 14.54 14.86 -13.21
CA ARG A 289 15.01 15.96 -14.07
C ARG A 289 16.14 16.73 -13.41
N GLU A 290 15.90 17.21 -12.20
CA GLU A 290 16.89 18.00 -11.43
C GLU A 290 18.10 17.16 -11.03
N SER A 291 17.89 15.87 -10.74
CA SER A 291 18.98 14.90 -10.55
C SER A 291 19.86 14.80 -11.81
N GLY A 292 19.24 14.69 -12.99
CA GLY A 292 19.94 14.69 -14.27
C GLY A 292 20.71 15.98 -14.53
N GLU A 293 20.12 17.13 -14.25
CA GLU A 293 20.77 18.44 -14.37
C GLU A 293 21.99 18.55 -13.43
N ALA A 294 21.86 18.09 -12.17
CA ALA A 294 22.97 18.05 -11.22
C ALA A 294 24.12 17.14 -11.71
N HIS A 295 23.80 15.99 -12.30
CA HIS A 295 24.80 15.10 -12.91
C HIS A 295 25.47 15.71 -14.15
N GLN A 296 24.75 16.48 -14.97
CA GLN A 296 25.35 17.18 -16.11
C GLN A 296 26.39 18.21 -15.67
N VAL A 297 26.08 18.97 -14.61
CA VAL A 297 27.05 19.90 -14.01
C VAL A 297 28.24 19.12 -13.44
N LEU A 298 27.99 18.03 -12.72
CA LEU A 298 29.05 17.17 -12.19
C LEU A 298 29.99 16.63 -13.28
N ALA A 299 29.45 16.13 -14.40
CA ALA A 299 30.24 15.61 -15.51
C ALA A 299 31.08 16.69 -16.21
N ARG A 300 30.57 17.93 -16.28
CA ARG A 300 31.30 19.07 -16.87
C ARG A 300 32.46 19.53 -16.00
N GLU A 301 32.22 19.68 -14.69
CA GLU A 301 33.23 20.21 -13.76
C GLU A 301 34.20 19.13 -13.27
N PHE A 302 33.76 17.86 -13.22
CA PHE A 302 34.49 16.73 -12.65
C PHE A 302 34.37 15.45 -13.53
N PRO A 303 34.95 15.44 -14.74
CA PRO A 303 34.73 14.37 -15.74
C PRO A 303 35.27 12.99 -15.34
N SER A 304 36.14 12.89 -14.33
CA SER A 304 36.76 11.63 -13.90
C SER A 304 35.88 10.78 -12.95
N ASN A 305 34.68 11.26 -12.58
CA ASN A 305 33.79 10.56 -11.65
C ASN A 305 33.04 9.40 -12.35
N ALA A 306 33.64 8.21 -12.38
CA ALA A 306 33.02 7.05 -13.04
C ALA A 306 31.63 6.65 -12.46
N PRO A 307 31.38 6.65 -11.13
CA PRO A 307 30.05 6.39 -10.58
C PRO A 307 28.96 7.35 -11.06
N ALA A 308 29.30 8.63 -11.25
CA ALA A 308 28.35 9.66 -11.67
C ALA A 308 27.70 9.34 -13.02
N GLN A 309 28.43 8.76 -13.97
CA GLN A 309 27.88 8.42 -15.28
C GLN A 309 26.79 7.33 -15.19
N SER A 310 27.00 6.32 -14.33
CA SER A 310 26.02 5.25 -14.11
C SER A 310 24.73 5.79 -13.48
N GLU A 311 24.86 6.62 -12.44
CA GLU A 311 23.71 7.26 -11.78
C GLU A 311 22.98 8.25 -12.71
N PHE A 312 23.72 8.99 -13.54
CA PHE A 312 23.13 9.84 -14.56
C PHE A 312 22.31 9.04 -15.57
N ASN A 313 22.86 7.93 -16.10
CA ASN A 313 22.14 7.05 -17.02
C ASN A 313 20.86 6.49 -16.38
N ARG A 314 20.91 6.14 -15.08
CA ARG A 314 19.72 5.73 -14.31
C ARG A 314 18.68 6.85 -14.24
N ALA A 315 19.09 8.08 -13.89
CA ALA A 315 18.18 9.23 -13.82
C ALA A 315 17.52 9.53 -15.17
N ILE A 316 18.28 9.44 -16.28
CA ILE A 316 17.75 9.61 -17.64
C ILE A 316 16.78 8.50 -18.01
N ALA A 317 17.04 7.25 -17.62
CA ALA A 317 16.10 6.15 -17.83
C ALA A 317 14.77 6.38 -17.09
N ARG A 318 14.82 6.83 -15.82
CA ARG A 318 13.63 7.22 -15.06
C ARG A 318 12.88 8.38 -15.72
N LEU A 319 13.58 9.38 -16.21
CA LEU A 319 12.96 10.50 -16.93
C LEU A 319 12.31 10.07 -18.25
N ALA A 320 12.90 9.10 -18.96
CA ALA A 320 12.30 8.54 -20.17
C ALA A 320 11.00 7.79 -19.87
N GLU A 321 10.96 7.03 -18.77
CA GLU A 321 9.74 6.38 -18.27
C GLU A 321 8.66 7.44 -17.96
N GLN A 322 8.98 8.49 -17.18
CA GLN A 322 8.04 9.58 -16.85
C GLN A 322 7.45 10.29 -18.06
N LYS A 323 8.19 10.36 -19.18
CA LYS A 323 7.76 11.06 -20.39
C LYS A 323 6.99 10.18 -21.36
N THR A 324 7.31 8.90 -21.43
CA THR A 324 6.87 8.04 -22.54
C THR A 324 5.95 6.90 -22.12
N GLY A 325 5.92 6.55 -20.83
CA GLY A 325 5.18 5.40 -20.34
C GLY A 325 5.69 4.06 -20.86
N LYS A 326 6.90 4.02 -21.45
CA LYS A 326 7.51 2.81 -21.96
C LYS A 326 8.33 2.14 -20.86
N TYR A 327 7.92 0.93 -20.50
CA TYR A 327 8.60 0.08 -19.52
C TYR A 327 8.93 -1.27 -20.14
N PRO A 328 10.06 -1.89 -19.77
CA PRO A 328 10.37 -3.26 -20.17
C PRO A 328 9.61 -4.25 -19.27
N PHE A 329 8.31 -4.41 -19.45
CA PHE A 329 7.43 -5.07 -18.47
C PHE A 329 7.85 -6.51 -18.15
N LYS A 330 8.31 -7.29 -19.13
CA LYS A 330 8.85 -8.63 -18.88
C LYS A 330 10.07 -8.61 -17.96
N ARG A 331 10.94 -7.61 -18.08
CA ARG A 331 12.08 -7.42 -17.17
C ARG A 331 11.62 -7.00 -15.77
N LEU A 332 10.61 -6.13 -15.67
CA LEU A 332 10.03 -5.74 -14.38
C LEU A 332 9.48 -6.96 -13.63
N GLN A 333 8.80 -7.88 -14.31
CA GLN A 333 8.31 -9.12 -13.70
C GLN A 333 9.47 -9.95 -13.14
N LEU A 334 10.55 -10.14 -13.91
CA LEU A 334 11.75 -10.87 -13.46
C LEU A 334 12.47 -10.18 -12.30
N GLU A 335 12.43 -8.85 -12.24
CA GLU A 335 13.03 -8.09 -11.14
C GLU A 335 12.21 -8.21 -9.85
N ALA A 336 10.88 -8.15 -9.96
CA ALA A 336 9.97 -8.28 -8.82
C ALA A 336 10.11 -9.64 -8.13
N THR A 337 10.32 -10.72 -8.89
CA THR A 337 10.48 -12.07 -8.31
C THR A 337 11.81 -12.25 -7.58
N LYS A 338 12.85 -11.48 -7.92
CA LYS A 338 14.19 -11.57 -7.32
C LYS A 338 14.39 -10.71 -6.08
N ARG A 339 13.40 -9.87 -5.73
CA ARG A 339 13.49 -8.91 -4.63
C ARG A 339 12.50 -9.27 -3.52
N ARG A 340 12.91 -9.09 -2.26
CA ARG A 340 12.08 -9.27 -1.06
C ARG A 340 12.45 -8.17 -0.04
N PRO A 341 11.66 -7.07 0.09
CA PRO A 341 10.42 -6.77 -0.63
C PRO A 341 10.63 -6.41 -2.13
N PRO A 342 9.61 -6.54 -2.98
CA PRO A 342 9.68 -6.33 -4.42
C PRO A 342 9.63 -4.84 -4.82
N LEU A 343 10.53 -4.03 -4.25
CA LEU A 343 10.64 -2.59 -4.55
C LEU A 343 11.46 -2.38 -5.83
N LEU A 344 10.81 -1.90 -6.89
CA LEU A 344 11.40 -1.73 -8.21
C LEU A 344 11.95 -0.31 -8.41
N ASP A 345 13.05 -0.16 -9.16
CA ASP A 345 13.63 1.16 -9.46
C ASP A 345 13.10 1.69 -10.79
N HIS A 346 11.82 2.10 -10.81
CA HIS A 346 11.13 2.67 -11.99
C HIS A 346 10.29 3.88 -11.60
N ALA A 347 10.12 4.83 -12.53
CA ALA A 347 9.42 6.08 -12.27
C ALA A 347 7.92 5.99 -12.57
N THR A 348 7.13 6.87 -11.95
CA THR A 348 5.72 7.07 -12.30
C THR A 348 5.58 7.78 -13.65
N TYR A 349 4.80 7.20 -14.57
CA TYR A 349 4.30 7.84 -15.77
C TYR A 349 2.84 8.26 -15.55
N VAL A 350 2.56 9.55 -15.74
CA VAL A 350 1.20 10.09 -15.78
C VAL A 350 0.85 10.33 -17.24
N GLY A 351 -0.09 9.55 -17.78
CA GLY A 351 -0.52 9.68 -19.16
C GLY A 351 -1.63 10.71 -19.32
N PRO A 352 -2.61 10.47 -20.22
CA PRO A 352 -3.64 11.44 -20.56
C PRO A 352 -4.75 11.52 -19.50
N VAL A 353 -4.37 11.83 -18.26
CA VAL A 353 -5.28 11.87 -17.11
C VAL A 353 -5.06 13.11 -16.25
N ALA A 354 -6.12 13.62 -15.64
CA ALA A 354 -6.06 14.74 -14.72
C ALA A 354 -7.09 14.58 -13.60
N VAL A 355 -6.70 15.00 -12.39
CA VAL A 355 -7.62 15.09 -11.25
C VAL A 355 -8.53 16.30 -11.45
N ARG A 356 -9.84 16.10 -11.30
CA ARG A 356 -10.87 17.15 -11.40
C ARG A 356 -11.94 16.96 -10.33
N PRO A 357 -12.68 18.02 -9.94
CA PRO A 357 -13.86 17.86 -9.10
C PRO A 357 -14.92 17.02 -9.82
N THR A 358 -15.70 16.30 -9.03
CA THR A 358 -16.89 15.55 -9.43
C THR A 358 -18.13 16.22 -8.85
N GLU A 359 -19.32 15.86 -9.35
CA GLU A 359 -20.57 16.42 -8.84
C GLU A 359 -20.89 16.03 -7.39
N SER A 360 -20.47 14.82 -6.95
CA SER A 360 -20.93 14.26 -5.66
C SER A 360 -19.91 13.42 -4.89
N ARG A 361 -18.72 13.17 -5.43
CA ARG A 361 -17.71 12.26 -4.85
C ARG A 361 -16.38 12.97 -4.53
N GLY A 362 -16.44 14.28 -4.34
CA GLY A 362 -15.24 15.09 -4.16
C GLY A 362 -14.47 15.19 -5.48
N ARG A 363 -13.31 14.53 -5.57
CA ARG A 363 -12.44 14.56 -6.76
C ARG A 363 -12.45 13.20 -7.46
N GLY A 364 -12.14 13.23 -8.75
CA GLY A 364 -12.07 12.07 -9.62
C GLY A 364 -10.93 12.21 -10.61
N LEU A 365 -10.51 11.10 -11.20
CA LEU A 365 -9.54 11.09 -12.28
C LEU A 365 -10.28 11.07 -13.63
N PHE A 366 -9.88 11.91 -14.58
CA PHE A 366 -10.55 12.06 -15.87
C PHE A 366 -9.57 11.96 -17.02
N THR A 367 -10.00 11.42 -18.15
CA THR A 367 -9.20 11.48 -19.38
C THR A 367 -9.04 12.92 -19.86
N THR A 368 -7.85 13.29 -20.34
CA THR A 368 -7.59 14.60 -20.95
C THR A 368 -7.79 14.60 -22.46
N GLU A 369 -7.66 13.43 -23.09
CA GLU A 369 -7.92 13.19 -24.51
C GLU A 369 -8.66 11.85 -24.69
N ALA A 370 -9.08 11.54 -25.92
CA ALA A 370 -9.72 10.26 -26.20
C ALA A 370 -8.69 9.13 -26.20
N VAL A 371 -9.04 7.99 -25.60
CA VAL A 371 -8.18 6.80 -25.49
C VAL A 371 -8.94 5.56 -25.95
N LYS A 372 -8.20 4.54 -26.40
CA LYS A 372 -8.72 3.24 -26.84
C LYS A 372 -8.59 2.19 -25.74
N ALA A 373 -9.42 1.15 -25.83
CA ALA A 373 -9.27 -0.01 -24.96
C ALA A 373 -7.85 -0.58 -25.05
N GLY A 374 -7.19 -0.76 -23.90
CA GLY A 374 -5.81 -1.21 -23.81
C GLY A 374 -4.76 -0.10 -23.71
N ASP A 375 -5.12 1.16 -23.96
CA ASP A 375 -4.19 2.29 -23.81
C ASP A 375 -3.76 2.45 -22.34
N LEU A 376 -2.50 2.84 -22.16
CA LEU A 376 -1.92 3.10 -20.84
C LEU A 376 -2.41 4.46 -20.33
N LEU A 377 -3.20 4.46 -19.25
CA LEU A 377 -3.64 5.68 -18.60
C LEU A 377 -2.52 6.23 -17.72
N PHE A 378 -1.90 5.38 -16.92
CA PHE A 378 -0.70 5.69 -16.14
C PHE A 378 -0.03 4.40 -15.63
N CYS A 379 1.24 4.51 -15.25
CA CYS A 379 1.99 3.48 -14.55
C CYS A 379 2.63 4.13 -13.32
N GLU A 380 2.18 3.78 -12.14
CA GLU A 380 2.50 4.50 -10.91
C GLU A 380 3.35 3.65 -9.95
N LYS A 381 4.43 4.25 -9.46
CA LYS A 381 5.20 3.71 -8.34
C LYS A 381 4.48 3.98 -7.03
N ALA A 382 4.38 2.95 -6.17
CA ALA A 382 3.78 3.09 -4.86
C ALA A 382 4.42 4.22 -4.04
N PHE A 383 3.59 5.00 -3.35
CA PHE A 383 4.07 5.90 -2.31
C PHE A 383 4.73 5.10 -1.19
N ALA A 384 4.09 3.99 -0.79
CA ALA A 384 4.64 2.97 0.08
C ALA A 384 3.97 1.62 -0.23
N HIS A 385 4.73 0.54 -0.07
CA HIS A 385 4.28 -0.83 -0.32
C HIS A 385 4.81 -1.75 0.78
N ALA A 386 3.89 -2.41 1.48
CA ALA A 386 4.19 -3.40 2.50
C ALA A 386 3.92 -4.81 1.95
N PHE A 387 4.97 -5.64 1.94
CA PHE A 387 4.96 -6.94 1.29
C PHE A 387 4.94 -8.08 2.30
N HIS A 388 3.99 -9.00 2.12
CA HIS A 388 3.97 -10.28 2.78
C HIS A 388 4.61 -11.33 1.88
N ASP A 389 5.68 -11.96 2.38
CA ASP A 389 6.35 -13.09 1.73
C ASP A 389 5.77 -14.39 2.29
N ALA A 390 5.02 -15.13 1.48
CA ALA A 390 4.41 -16.39 1.89
C ALA A 390 5.47 -17.45 2.24
N ASP A 391 6.68 -17.32 1.68
CA ASP A 391 7.80 -18.23 1.88
C ASP A 391 8.66 -17.86 3.10
N ASP A 392 8.47 -16.67 3.71
CA ASP A 392 9.18 -16.28 4.94
C ASP A 392 8.27 -16.41 6.18
N PRO A 393 8.35 -17.54 6.91
CA PRO A 393 7.56 -17.76 8.12
C PRO A 393 7.81 -16.73 9.23
N ARG A 394 8.91 -15.94 9.18
CA ARG A 394 9.23 -14.93 10.20
C ARG A 394 8.43 -13.63 10.01
N ARG A 395 7.85 -13.39 8.83
CA ARG A 395 7.03 -12.20 8.54
C ARG A 395 5.53 -12.55 8.66
N SER A 396 5.10 -12.74 9.90
CA SER A 396 3.72 -13.06 10.25
C SER A 396 2.76 -11.98 9.75
N ILE A 397 1.66 -12.40 9.12
CA ILE A 397 0.50 -11.56 8.84
C ILE A 397 -0.04 -10.99 10.16
N GLY A 398 -0.40 -9.70 10.17
CA GLY A 398 -0.99 -9.04 11.32
C GLY A 398 -2.50 -8.79 11.16
N LEU A 399 -3.19 -8.58 12.28
CA LEU A 399 -4.53 -8.01 12.35
C LEU A 399 -4.43 -6.55 12.75
N LEU A 400 -4.98 -5.65 11.94
CA LEU A 400 -5.26 -4.28 12.33
C LEU A 400 -6.74 -4.19 12.74
N ILE A 401 -6.97 -3.83 14.00
CA ILE A 401 -8.31 -3.77 14.60
C ILE A 401 -8.64 -2.31 14.89
N ASN A 402 -9.65 -1.78 14.19
CA ASN A 402 -10.19 -0.45 14.41
C ASN A 402 -11.55 -0.54 15.12
N PRO A 403 -11.61 -0.22 16.43
CA PRO A 403 -12.84 -0.33 17.20
C PRO A 403 -13.88 0.76 16.86
N GLN A 404 -13.45 1.90 16.31
CA GLN A 404 -14.35 2.99 15.95
C GLN A 404 -15.17 2.63 14.70
N THR A 405 -14.51 2.05 13.69
CA THR A 405 -15.16 1.62 12.45
C THR A 405 -15.72 0.19 12.48
N ASN A 406 -15.43 -0.57 13.54
CA ASN A 406 -15.70 -2.02 13.63
C ASN A 406 -14.99 -2.84 12.54
N GLN A 407 -13.85 -2.36 12.05
CA GLN A 407 -13.11 -3.04 10.99
C GLN A 407 -11.95 -3.84 11.55
N ILE A 408 -11.77 -5.02 10.97
CA ILE A 408 -10.63 -5.90 11.21
C ILE A 408 -10.04 -6.24 9.86
N THR A 409 -8.81 -5.82 9.61
CA THR A 409 -8.09 -6.14 8.38
C THR A 409 -6.91 -7.04 8.69
N MET A 410 -6.79 -8.11 7.93
CA MET A 410 -5.67 -9.04 8.00
C MET A 410 -4.67 -8.70 6.88
N GLY A 411 -3.37 -8.67 7.20
CA GLY A 411 -2.33 -8.35 6.23
C GLY A 411 -1.18 -7.53 6.80
N THR A 412 -0.65 -6.64 5.96
CA THR A 412 0.54 -5.83 6.20
C THR A 412 0.23 -4.36 6.51
N GLN A 413 -1.01 -4.04 6.89
CA GLN A 413 -1.49 -2.66 7.06
C GLN A 413 -0.75 -1.90 8.16
N THR A 414 -0.43 -2.57 9.28
CA THR A 414 0.36 -1.96 10.37
C THR A 414 1.76 -1.55 9.88
N GLU A 415 2.38 -2.40 9.07
CA GLU A 415 3.68 -2.14 8.47
C GLU A 415 3.60 -0.99 7.46
N LEU A 416 2.55 -0.96 6.63
CA LEU A 416 2.32 0.13 5.68
C LEU A 416 2.19 1.49 6.37
N ILE A 417 1.41 1.58 7.46
CA ILE A 417 1.28 2.82 8.26
C ILE A 417 2.65 3.26 8.76
N ARG A 418 3.43 2.34 9.35
CA ARG A 418 4.78 2.61 9.85
C ARG A 418 5.70 3.14 8.75
N LEU A 419 5.73 2.50 7.58
CA LEU A 419 6.54 2.91 6.43
C LEU A 419 6.16 4.32 5.95
N ILE A 420 4.87 4.64 5.89
CA ILE A 420 4.38 5.96 5.49
C ILE A 420 4.76 7.01 6.52
N VAL A 421 4.47 6.80 7.80
CA VAL A 421 4.81 7.73 8.88
C VAL A 421 6.30 8.05 8.88
N GLN A 422 7.16 7.02 8.76
CA GLN A 422 8.60 7.20 8.68
C GLN A 422 9.04 7.95 7.42
N LYS A 423 8.45 7.64 6.26
CA LYS A 423 8.77 8.33 5.01
C LYS A 423 8.43 9.82 5.07
N LEU A 424 7.25 10.15 5.56
CA LEU A 424 6.77 11.53 5.74
C LEU A 424 7.65 12.30 6.73
N TYR A 425 8.00 11.67 7.84
CA TYR A 425 8.85 12.29 8.88
C TYR A 425 10.27 12.57 8.38
N LYS A 426 10.86 11.62 7.62
CA LYS A 426 12.21 11.78 7.06
C LYS A 426 12.27 12.73 5.85
N ASN A 427 11.16 12.86 5.12
CA ASN A 427 11.07 13.62 3.88
C ASN A 427 9.78 14.45 3.85
N PRO A 428 9.71 15.55 4.63
CA PRO A 428 8.52 16.37 4.77
C PRO A 428 8.03 17.02 3.46
N SER A 429 8.88 17.14 2.43
CA SER A 429 8.45 17.60 1.09
C SER A 429 7.37 16.72 0.47
N THR A 430 7.22 15.48 0.95
CA THR A 430 6.22 14.52 0.49
C THR A 430 4.87 14.62 1.21
N ILE A 431 4.79 15.36 2.33
CA ILE A 431 3.58 15.49 3.15
C ILE A 431 2.41 16.07 2.35
N PRO A 432 2.53 17.21 1.65
CA PRO A 432 1.37 17.84 1.00
C PRO A 432 0.64 16.93 0.02
N ALA A 433 1.38 16.18 -0.80
CA ALA A 433 0.79 15.26 -1.78
C ALA A 433 0.09 14.06 -1.13
N PHE A 434 0.56 13.62 0.05
CA PHE A 434 -0.04 12.50 0.76
C PHE A 434 -1.29 12.91 1.54
N ILE A 435 -1.24 14.01 2.29
CA ILE A 435 -2.38 14.47 3.10
C ILE A 435 -3.54 15.00 2.26
N ASP A 436 -3.28 15.32 0.98
CA ASP A 436 -4.33 15.68 0.03
C ASP A 436 -5.25 14.50 -0.29
N LEU A 437 -4.87 13.25 -0.03
CA LEU A 437 -5.72 12.08 -0.27
C LEU A 437 -7.00 12.07 0.58
N TYR A 438 -8.02 11.33 0.15
CA TYR A 438 -9.31 11.29 0.84
C TYR A 438 -9.19 10.74 2.26
N HIS A 439 -9.51 11.56 3.27
CA HIS A 439 -9.46 11.18 4.69
C HIS A 439 -10.79 11.43 5.41
N ASP A 440 -11.90 11.44 4.66
CA ASP A 440 -13.24 11.74 5.14
C ASP A 440 -13.29 13.09 5.89
N SER A 441 -13.80 13.10 7.12
CA SER A 441 -14.02 14.30 7.94
C SER A 441 -12.87 14.60 8.91
N TYR A 442 -11.81 13.77 8.92
CA TYR A 442 -10.66 13.96 9.79
C TYR A 442 -10.00 15.31 9.50
N GLN A 443 -9.66 16.06 10.56
CA GLN A 443 -9.06 17.39 10.44
C GLN A 443 -7.53 17.31 10.66
N PRO A 444 -6.72 17.56 9.63
CA PRO A 444 -5.26 17.60 9.76
C PRO A 444 -4.80 18.70 10.71
N VAL A 445 -3.68 18.46 11.38
CA VAL A 445 -2.95 19.51 12.08
C VAL A 445 -2.31 20.46 11.07
N ALA A 446 -2.50 21.77 11.25
CA ALA A 446 -2.02 22.78 10.31
C ALA A 446 -0.53 23.13 10.46
N VAL A 447 0.10 22.75 11.58
CA VAL A 447 1.50 23.07 11.89
C VAL A 447 2.42 22.05 11.21
N PRO A 448 3.30 22.46 10.27
CA PRO A 448 4.13 21.52 9.51
C PRO A 448 5.40 21.09 10.26
N GLU A 449 5.93 21.94 11.15
CA GLU A 449 7.21 21.72 11.82
C GLU A 449 7.26 22.46 13.16
N VAL A 450 7.93 21.88 14.15
CA VAL A 450 8.18 22.47 15.48
C VAL A 450 9.58 22.09 15.94
N ASP A 451 10.38 23.04 16.42
CA ASP A 451 11.76 22.81 16.87
C ASP A 451 12.60 22.00 15.82
N ASP A 452 12.57 22.43 14.56
CA ASP A 452 13.22 21.78 13.41
C ASP A 452 12.79 20.30 13.19
N THR A 453 11.66 19.90 13.78
CA THR A 453 11.12 18.54 13.71
C THR A 453 9.81 18.53 12.94
N PRO A 454 9.71 17.79 11.82
CA PRO A 454 8.48 17.66 11.06
C PRO A 454 7.34 17.09 11.89
N ILE A 455 6.15 17.67 11.74
CA ILE A 455 4.93 17.16 12.37
C ILE A 455 4.22 16.21 11.41
N VAL A 456 4.07 14.95 11.84
CA VAL A 456 3.31 13.93 11.12
C VAL A 456 2.20 13.41 12.02
N ASP A 457 0.96 13.69 11.64
CA ASP A 457 -0.21 13.13 12.30
C ASP A 457 -0.40 11.65 11.87
N THR A 458 0.01 10.75 12.74
CA THR A 458 -0.12 9.30 12.59
C THR A 458 -1.56 8.86 12.37
N PHE A 459 -2.55 9.48 13.02
CA PHE A 459 -3.94 9.07 12.90
C PHE A 459 -4.57 9.57 11.60
N LEU A 460 -4.14 10.73 11.10
CA LEU A 460 -4.43 11.12 9.73
C LEU A 460 -3.87 10.12 8.72
N VAL A 461 -2.62 9.68 8.90
CA VAL A 461 -2.01 8.66 8.04
C VAL A 461 -2.82 7.36 8.07
N GLU A 462 -3.20 6.90 9.26
CA GLU A 462 -4.03 5.71 9.42
C GLU A 462 -5.37 5.84 8.69
N GLN A 463 -6.05 6.99 8.85
CA GLN A 463 -7.33 7.25 8.19
C GLN A 463 -7.19 7.27 6.66
N ILE A 464 -6.14 7.89 6.14
CA ILE A 464 -5.82 7.88 4.70
C ILE A 464 -5.58 6.45 4.22
N VAL A 465 -4.78 5.65 4.95
CA VAL A 465 -4.53 4.25 4.61
C VAL A 465 -5.84 3.46 4.62
N ALA A 466 -6.69 3.63 5.63
CA ALA A 466 -7.97 2.91 5.71
C ALA A 466 -8.88 3.15 4.50
N LEU A 467 -8.81 4.33 3.88
CA LEU A 467 -9.69 4.73 2.77
C LEU A 467 -9.04 4.58 1.38
N ASN A 468 -7.71 4.63 1.29
CA ASN A 468 -6.97 4.71 0.02
C ASN A 468 -6.02 3.53 -0.23
N CYS A 469 -5.92 2.58 0.71
CA CYS A 469 -5.06 1.41 0.57
C CYS A 469 -5.60 0.41 -0.45
N PHE A 470 -4.69 -0.18 -1.23
CA PHE A 470 -4.95 -1.25 -2.17
C PHE A 470 -4.26 -2.53 -1.69
N GLY A 471 -5.02 -3.62 -1.53
CA GLY A 471 -4.47 -4.96 -1.50
C GLY A 471 -3.93 -5.32 -2.90
N CYS A 472 -2.76 -5.93 -2.96
CA CYS A 472 -2.10 -6.22 -4.23
C CYS A 472 -1.39 -7.58 -4.24
N PRO A 473 -1.41 -8.30 -5.37
CA PRO A 473 -0.53 -9.45 -5.58
C PRO A 473 0.91 -8.99 -5.85
N LEU A 474 1.86 -9.92 -5.75
CA LEU A 474 3.22 -9.68 -6.27
C LEU A 474 3.19 -9.42 -7.79
N LEU A 475 2.48 -10.26 -8.53
CA LEU A 475 2.30 -10.18 -9.99
C LEU A 475 0.84 -10.44 -10.34
N SER A 476 0.20 -9.55 -11.11
CA SER A 476 -1.13 -9.82 -11.67
C SER A 476 -1.13 -11.04 -12.59
N ARG A 477 -0.03 -11.29 -13.32
CA ARG A 477 0.12 -12.49 -14.15
C ARG A 477 0.03 -13.79 -13.37
N GLU A 478 0.62 -13.83 -12.18
CA GLU A 478 0.54 -15.03 -11.33
C GLU A 478 -0.88 -15.23 -10.79
N SER A 479 -1.54 -14.15 -10.36
CA SER A 479 -2.95 -14.21 -9.97
C SER A 479 -3.83 -14.73 -11.11
N HIS A 480 -3.62 -14.25 -12.33
CA HIS A 480 -4.32 -14.69 -13.53
C HIS A 480 -4.10 -16.17 -13.84
N ARG A 481 -2.86 -16.65 -13.74
CA ARG A 481 -2.53 -18.07 -13.94
C ARG A 481 -3.28 -18.96 -12.95
N ARG A 482 -3.34 -18.58 -11.68
CA ARG A 482 -4.08 -19.30 -10.63
C ARG A 482 -5.59 -19.31 -10.87
N THR A 483 -6.16 -18.21 -11.37
CA THR A 483 -7.56 -18.17 -11.80
C THR A 483 -7.81 -19.16 -12.94
N MET A 484 -6.95 -19.15 -13.96
CA MET A 484 -7.10 -19.98 -15.16
C MET A 484 -6.87 -21.49 -14.91
N THR A 485 -6.08 -21.86 -13.90
CA THR A 485 -5.88 -23.27 -13.52
C THR A 485 -6.96 -23.82 -12.59
N GLY A 486 -7.91 -22.99 -12.13
CA GLY A 486 -8.93 -23.38 -11.16
C GLY A 486 -8.40 -23.53 -9.73
N GLN A 487 -7.12 -23.26 -9.48
CA GLN A 487 -6.52 -23.27 -8.14
C GLN A 487 -7.16 -22.20 -7.22
N ALA A 488 -7.61 -21.08 -7.80
CA ALA A 488 -8.31 -20.03 -7.07
C ALA A 488 -9.67 -20.44 -6.45
N GLN A 489 -10.29 -21.54 -6.90
CA GLN A 489 -11.57 -22.04 -6.35
C GLN A 489 -11.39 -22.97 -5.13
N LEU A 490 -10.18 -23.50 -4.92
CA LEU A 490 -9.86 -24.38 -3.79
C LEU A 490 -9.54 -23.58 -2.52
N ASP A 491 -8.99 -22.38 -2.68
CA ASP A 491 -8.81 -21.41 -1.61
C ASP A 491 -10.10 -20.61 -1.48
N HIS A 492 -10.83 -20.75 -0.36
CA HIS A 492 -12.09 -20.04 -0.09
C HIS A 492 -12.00 -18.48 -0.07
N ASP A 493 -10.85 -17.89 -0.46
CA ASP A 493 -10.58 -16.46 -0.54
C ASP A 493 -10.40 -16.01 -2.01
N GLU A 494 -11.50 -15.84 -2.75
CA GLU A 494 -11.44 -15.13 -4.03
C GLU A 494 -10.99 -13.66 -3.77
N GLN A 495 -9.77 -13.32 -4.21
CA GLN A 495 -9.21 -11.95 -4.37
C GLN A 495 -8.86 -11.14 -3.11
N LYS A 496 -8.41 -11.77 -2.02
CA LYS A 496 -7.89 -11.01 -0.86
C LYS A 496 -6.37 -11.08 -0.79
N PHE A 497 -5.73 -9.92 -0.71
CA PHE A 497 -4.27 -9.82 -0.64
C PHE A 497 -3.80 -9.44 0.77
N HIS A 498 -2.76 -10.12 1.25
CA HIS A 498 -2.08 -9.78 2.51
C HIS A 498 -1.05 -8.64 2.33
N SER A 499 -0.47 -8.52 1.14
CA SER A 499 0.36 -7.36 0.74
C SER A 499 -0.54 -6.17 0.39
N CYS A 500 -0.07 -4.97 0.71
CA CYS A 500 -0.84 -3.76 0.43
C CYS A 500 0.04 -2.51 0.24
N GLY A 501 -0.52 -1.47 -0.37
CA GLY A 501 0.18 -0.21 -0.60
C GLY A 501 -0.75 0.98 -0.87
N VAL A 502 -0.16 2.17 -0.98
CA VAL A 502 -0.84 3.41 -1.39
C VAL A 502 -0.19 3.96 -2.65
N TRP A 503 -1.01 4.31 -3.62
CA TRP A 503 -0.64 4.90 -4.91
C TRP A 503 -1.44 6.20 -5.07
N LEU A 504 -0.75 7.34 -5.06
CA LEU A 504 -1.39 8.66 -4.88
C LEU A 504 -2.36 8.98 -6.02
N LEU A 505 -1.97 8.77 -7.27
CA LEU A 505 -2.80 9.06 -8.43
C LEU A 505 -3.96 8.06 -8.53
N ALA A 506 -3.70 6.77 -8.32
CA ALA A 506 -4.73 5.74 -8.31
C ALA A 506 -5.81 5.96 -7.24
N SER A 507 -5.48 6.58 -6.10
CA SER A 507 -6.43 6.92 -5.04
C SER A 507 -7.50 7.95 -5.47
N TYR A 508 -7.32 8.65 -6.59
CA TYR A 508 -8.32 9.55 -7.17
C TYR A 508 -9.37 8.85 -8.04
N ILE A 509 -9.22 7.56 -8.31
CA ILE A 509 -10.18 6.84 -9.14
C ILE A 509 -11.39 6.46 -8.30
N ASN A 510 -12.57 6.88 -8.75
CA ASN A 510 -13.83 6.59 -8.07
C ASN A 510 -14.38 5.19 -8.41
N HIS A 511 -15.24 4.70 -7.53
CA HIS A 511 -15.92 3.42 -7.74
C HIS A 511 -16.98 3.49 -8.85
N SER A 512 -16.99 2.49 -9.72
CA SER A 512 -18.17 2.10 -10.50
C SER A 512 -18.20 0.58 -10.61
N CYS A 513 -19.38 -0.05 -10.46
CA CYS A 513 -19.53 -1.47 -10.79
C CYS A 513 -19.48 -1.68 -12.31
N CYS A 514 -19.86 -0.67 -13.09
CA CYS A 514 -19.60 -0.57 -14.53
C CYS A 514 -18.26 0.15 -14.73
N SER A 515 -17.17 -0.47 -14.29
CA SER A 515 -15.84 0.11 -14.40
C SER A 515 -15.42 0.29 -15.85
N ASN A 516 -14.60 1.31 -16.11
CA ASN A 516 -14.10 1.63 -17.45
C ASN A 516 -12.56 1.62 -17.54
N ALA A 517 -11.88 1.32 -16.44
CA ALA A 517 -10.45 1.06 -16.37
C ALA A 517 -10.16 -0.20 -15.54
N TRP A 518 -8.97 -0.74 -15.77
CA TRP A 518 -8.46 -1.92 -15.07
C TRP A 518 -7.11 -1.62 -14.43
N ARG A 519 -6.86 -2.16 -13.24
CA ARG A 519 -5.58 -2.07 -12.52
C ARG A 519 -4.87 -3.41 -12.49
N SER A 520 -3.56 -3.41 -12.64
CA SER A 520 -2.70 -4.56 -12.45
C SER A 520 -1.41 -4.18 -11.71
N PHE A 521 -0.65 -5.18 -11.28
CA PHE A 521 0.52 -5.01 -10.42
C PHE A 521 1.73 -5.81 -10.90
N ILE A 522 2.90 -5.18 -10.78
CA ILE A 522 4.22 -5.80 -10.85
C ILE A 522 5.07 -5.24 -9.72
N GLY A 523 5.24 -6.01 -8.64
CA GLY A 523 5.89 -5.51 -7.42
C GLY A 523 5.16 -4.30 -6.83
N ASP A 524 5.88 -3.20 -6.63
CA ASP A 524 5.33 -1.92 -6.15
C ASP A 524 4.87 -0.97 -7.28
N MET A 525 4.79 -1.44 -8.52
CA MET A 525 4.26 -0.68 -9.66
C MET A 525 2.79 -1.07 -9.91
N MET A 526 1.90 -0.08 -9.96
CA MET A 526 0.52 -0.23 -10.40
C MET A 526 0.38 0.26 -11.84
N ILE A 527 -0.20 -0.57 -12.70
CA ILE A 527 -0.43 -0.25 -14.11
C ILE A 527 -1.93 -0.12 -14.31
N VAL A 528 -2.38 1.01 -14.85
CA VAL A 528 -3.81 1.26 -15.10
C VAL A 528 -4.04 1.52 -16.57
N ARG A 529 -4.97 0.75 -17.16
CA ARG A 529 -5.33 0.82 -18.58
C ARG A 529 -6.82 1.05 -18.77
N ALA A 530 -7.16 1.72 -19.88
CA ALA A 530 -8.54 1.86 -20.30
C ALA A 530 -9.11 0.47 -20.63
N ALA A 531 -10.24 0.11 -20.03
CA ALA A 531 -10.91 -1.17 -20.28
C ALA A 531 -11.82 -1.12 -21.53
N GLN A 532 -12.11 0.09 -22.00
CA GLN A 532 -12.95 0.38 -23.14
C GLN A 532 -12.46 1.66 -23.85
N ASP A 533 -13.02 1.97 -25.01
CA ASP A 533 -12.81 3.26 -25.66
C ASP A 533 -13.43 4.39 -24.82
N LEU A 534 -12.67 5.44 -24.51
CA LEU A 534 -13.13 6.57 -23.71
C LEU A 534 -12.95 7.88 -24.48
N ALA A 535 -13.98 8.72 -24.47
CA ALA A 535 -13.86 10.09 -24.95
C ALA A 535 -13.01 10.94 -23.99
N ALA A 536 -12.50 12.08 -24.47
CA ALA A 536 -11.88 13.08 -23.61
C ALA A 536 -12.86 13.59 -22.54
N GLY A 537 -12.37 13.82 -21.33
CA GLY A 537 -13.20 14.27 -20.21
C GLY A 537 -14.08 13.18 -19.57
N THR A 538 -13.86 11.91 -19.90
CA THR A 538 -14.57 10.79 -19.26
C THR A 538 -13.97 10.55 -17.88
N GLU A 539 -14.80 10.42 -16.84
CA GLU A 539 -14.34 10.00 -15.52
C GLU A 539 -13.85 8.55 -15.57
N ILE A 540 -12.63 8.32 -15.09
CA ILE A 540 -12.02 7.01 -14.95
C ILE A 540 -12.53 6.39 -13.66
N THR A 541 -13.02 5.15 -13.76
CA THR A 541 -13.55 4.39 -12.64
C THR A 541 -13.09 2.94 -12.71
N PHE A 542 -12.78 2.37 -11.55
CA PHE A 542 -12.69 0.93 -11.36
C PHE A 542 -13.45 0.52 -10.12
N TRP A 543 -13.72 -0.77 -9.96
CA TRP A 543 -14.40 -1.25 -8.76
C TRP A 543 -13.43 -1.34 -7.56
N TYR A 544 -13.94 -0.96 -6.39
CA TYR A 544 -13.25 -1.06 -5.09
C TYR A 544 -13.37 -2.45 -4.46
N GLN A 545 -14.43 -3.17 -4.86
CA GLN A 545 -14.73 -4.55 -4.55
C GLN A 545 -15.26 -5.16 -5.86
N SER A 546 -14.96 -6.41 -6.17
CA SER A 546 -15.44 -7.02 -7.43
C SER A 546 -16.96 -7.21 -7.42
N PRO A 547 -17.72 -6.74 -8.45
CA PRO A 547 -19.14 -7.07 -8.59
C PRO A 547 -19.36 -8.52 -9.05
N LEU A 548 -18.29 -9.22 -9.47
CA LEU A 548 -18.34 -10.57 -10.05
C LEU A 548 -18.23 -11.70 -9.02
N ASN A 549 -17.78 -11.40 -7.79
CA ASN A 549 -17.49 -12.42 -6.75
C ASN A 549 -18.68 -12.73 -5.85
N SER A 550 -19.87 -12.18 -6.16
CA SER A 550 -21.07 -12.52 -5.40
C SER A 550 -21.81 -13.65 -6.09
N ASP A 551 -22.08 -14.74 -5.36
CA ASP A 551 -23.06 -15.78 -5.78
C ASP A 551 -24.43 -15.15 -6.12
N PHE A 552 -24.66 -13.91 -5.67
CA PHE A 552 -25.86 -13.11 -5.90
C PHE A 552 -25.48 -11.67 -6.28
N PRO A 553 -25.40 -11.33 -7.59
CA PRO A 553 -25.07 -9.99 -8.10
C PRO A 553 -25.96 -8.87 -7.55
N GLU A 554 -27.14 -9.22 -7.03
CA GLU A 554 -28.12 -8.29 -6.44
C GLU A 554 -27.80 -7.91 -4.99
N LYS A 555 -26.77 -8.51 -4.38
CA LYS A 555 -26.30 -8.10 -3.06
C LYS A 555 -25.60 -6.75 -3.19
N ARG A 556 -26.19 -5.70 -2.61
CA ARG A 556 -25.58 -4.36 -2.54
C ARG A 556 -24.15 -4.46 -2.01
N MET A 557 -23.22 -3.88 -2.76
CA MET A 557 -21.84 -3.72 -2.33
C MET A 557 -21.79 -2.83 -1.09
N ASN A 558 -21.01 -3.22 -0.09
CA ASN A 558 -20.89 -2.44 1.13
C ASN A 558 -19.80 -1.36 0.94
N LEU A 559 -20.22 -0.19 0.44
CA LEU A 559 -19.39 1.00 0.27
C LEU A 559 -19.58 2.01 1.42
N GLN A 560 -20.25 1.62 2.51
CA GLN A 560 -20.52 2.52 3.64
C GLN A 560 -19.25 3.12 4.24
N HIS A 561 -18.13 2.38 4.18
CA HIS A 561 -16.83 2.86 4.63
C HIS A 561 -16.37 4.16 3.92
N TRP A 562 -16.77 4.35 2.67
CA TRP A 562 -16.46 5.56 1.89
C TRP A 562 -17.62 6.59 1.90
N GLY A 563 -18.70 6.34 2.64
CA GLY A 563 -19.78 7.31 2.81
C GLY A 563 -20.72 7.53 1.62
N PHE A 564 -20.68 6.69 0.57
CA PHE A 564 -21.56 6.84 -0.59
C PHE A 564 -22.25 5.54 -1.04
N LYS A 565 -23.27 5.69 -1.90
CA LYS A 565 -23.94 4.58 -2.61
C LYS A 565 -23.61 4.65 -4.09
N CYS A 566 -23.27 3.52 -4.69
CA CYS A 566 -23.04 3.45 -6.13
C CYS A 566 -24.35 3.65 -6.90
N ALA A 567 -24.30 4.52 -7.91
CA ALA A 567 -25.43 4.86 -8.79
C ALA A 567 -25.20 4.43 -10.25
N CYS A 568 -24.29 3.48 -10.50
CA CYS A 568 -24.08 2.94 -11.85
C CYS A 568 -25.30 2.12 -12.34
N ALA A 569 -25.36 1.83 -13.64
CA ALA A 569 -26.47 1.10 -14.27
C ALA A 569 -26.78 -0.24 -13.58
N ILE A 570 -25.76 -1.04 -13.23
CA ILE A 570 -25.91 -2.30 -12.47
C ILE A 570 -26.60 -2.06 -11.12
N CYS A 571 -26.14 -1.06 -10.37
CA CYS A 571 -26.67 -0.76 -9.03
C CYS A 571 -28.07 -0.14 -9.07
N GLN A 572 -28.42 0.60 -10.13
CA GLN A 572 -29.76 1.14 -10.32
C GLN A 572 -30.75 0.02 -10.69
N ASP A 573 -30.40 -0.84 -11.65
CA ASP A 573 -31.23 -1.99 -12.05
C ASP A 573 -31.46 -2.95 -10.88
N ALA A 574 -30.41 -3.26 -10.11
CA ALA A 574 -30.53 -4.10 -8.92
C ALA A 574 -31.47 -3.51 -7.85
N GLN A 575 -31.59 -2.18 -7.77
CA GLN A 575 -32.50 -1.51 -6.83
C GLN A 575 -33.95 -1.52 -7.31
N GLN A 576 -34.17 -1.47 -8.63
CA GLN A 576 -35.48 -1.47 -9.26
C GLN A 576 -36.04 -2.89 -9.47
N THR A 577 -35.18 -3.91 -9.43
CA THR A 577 -35.58 -5.31 -9.59
C THR A 577 -36.45 -5.78 -8.42
N GLU A 578 -37.63 -6.32 -8.72
CA GLU A 578 -38.55 -6.86 -7.72
C GLU A 578 -37.95 -8.03 -6.93
N LYS A 579 -38.26 -8.11 -5.62
CA LYS A 579 -37.74 -9.17 -4.74
C LYS A 579 -38.10 -10.59 -5.22
N SER A 580 -39.26 -10.76 -5.87
CA SER A 580 -39.71 -12.03 -6.47
C SER A 580 -38.79 -12.48 -7.62
N ILE A 581 -38.37 -11.55 -8.47
CA ILE A 581 -37.44 -11.80 -9.58
C ILE A 581 -36.05 -12.15 -9.04
N VAL A 582 -35.56 -11.39 -8.05
CA VAL A 582 -34.32 -11.69 -7.33
C VAL A 582 -34.36 -13.13 -6.78
N MET A 583 -35.42 -13.52 -6.07
CA MET A 583 -35.56 -14.90 -5.56
C MET A 583 -35.56 -15.95 -6.67
N THR A 584 -36.21 -15.67 -7.81
CA THR A 584 -36.21 -16.55 -8.98
C THR A 584 -34.80 -16.72 -9.55
N ARG A 585 -34.05 -15.62 -9.73
CA ARG A 585 -32.65 -15.67 -10.19
C ARG A 585 -31.78 -16.49 -9.24
N LYS A 586 -31.89 -16.27 -7.92
CA LYS A 586 -31.16 -17.06 -6.91
C LYS A 586 -31.41 -18.56 -7.04
N LYS A 587 -32.66 -18.96 -7.22
CA LYS A 587 -33.04 -20.37 -7.39
C LYS A 587 -32.45 -20.94 -8.67
N LEU A 588 -32.61 -20.25 -9.80
CA LEU A 588 -32.09 -20.70 -11.10
C LEU A 588 -30.56 -20.81 -11.09
N THR A 589 -29.86 -19.85 -10.49
CA THR A 589 -28.39 -19.90 -10.33
C THR A 589 -27.95 -21.07 -9.45
N ALA A 590 -28.67 -21.36 -8.36
CA ALA A 590 -28.37 -22.53 -7.52
C ALA A 590 -28.60 -23.86 -8.28
N ASP A 591 -29.69 -23.96 -9.04
CA ASP A 591 -30.00 -25.12 -9.88
C ASP A 591 -28.91 -25.32 -10.97
N LEU A 592 -28.47 -24.23 -11.61
CA LEU A 592 -27.35 -24.23 -12.57
C LEU A 592 -26.04 -24.70 -11.94
N LYS A 593 -25.70 -24.16 -10.76
CA LYS A 593 -24.48 -24.54 -10.01
C LYS A 593 -24.49 -26.05 -9.71
N LYS A 594 -25.63 -26.59 -9.28
CA LYS A 594 -25.82 -28.02 -9.03
C LYS A 594 -25.65 -28.86 -10.29
N GLU A 595 -26.20 -28.43 -11.42
CA GLU A 595 -26.10 -29.17 -12.68
C GLU A 595 -24.67 -29.18 -13.25
N ILE A 596 -23.94 -28.06 -13.12
CA ILE A 596 -22.57 -27.91 -13.61
C ILE A 596 -21.54 -28.58 -12.68
N GLN A 597 -21.64 -28.38 -11.37
CA GLN A 597 -20.59 -28.79 -10.41
C GLN A 597 -20.81 -30.19 -9.81
N CYS A 598 -22.06 -30.60 -9.58
CA CYS A 598 -22.33 -31.84 -8.84
C CYS A 598 -22.48 -33.08 -9.74
N ARG A 599 -22.36 -32.94 -11.07
CA ARG A 599 -22.53 -34.05 -12.02
C ARG A 599 -21.23 -34.38 -12.74
N LYS A 600 -20.90 -35.68 -12.82
CA LYS A 600 -19.76 -36.19 -13.60
C LYS A 600 -19.86 -35.91 -15.10
N LYS A 601 -21.08 -35.77 -15.63
CA LYS A 601 -21.37 -35.37 -17.01
C LYS A 601 -22.50 -34.33 -16.99
N PRO A 602 -22.20 -33.04 -17.16
CA PRO A 602 -23.21 -31.98 -17.18
C PRO A 602 -24.19 -32.17 -18.35
N ASN A 603 -25.50 -32.07 -18.11
CA ASN A 603 -26.50 -32.15 -19.20
C ASN A 603 -26.64 -30.78 -19.86
N THR A 604 -26.04 -30.61 -21.05
CA THR A 604 -26.05 -29.33 -21.77
C THR A 604 -27.46 -28.85 -22.11
N THR A 605 -28.41 -29.74 -22.42
CA THR A 605 -29.81 -29.37 -22.69
C THR A 605 -30.48 -28.76 -21.45
N THR A 606 -30.28 -29.37 -20.29
CA THR A 606 -30.81 -28.85 -19.01
C THR A 606 -30.19 -27.51 -18.67
N ILE A 607 -28.86 -27.37 -18.83
CA ILE A 607 -28.14 -26.12 -18.56
C ILE A 607 -28.66 -25.00 -19.47
N THR A 608 -28.77 -25.25 -20.77
CA THR A 608 -29.29 -24.26 -21.72
C THR A 608 -30.72 -23.85 -21.40
N ALA A 609 -31.60 -24.80 -21.03
CA ALA A 609 -32.97 -24.48 -20.63
C ALA A 609 -33.05 -23.62 -19.35
N LEU A 610 -32.20 -23.92 -18.35
CA LEU A 610 -32.09 -23.09 -17.15
C LEU A 610 -31.55 -21.70 -17.45
N LEU A 611 -30.59 -21.58 -18.38
CA LEU A 611 -30.04 -20.29 -18.79
C LEU A 611 -31.04 -19.44 -19.55
N SER A 612 -31.82 -20.01 -20.46
CA SER A 612 -32.90 -19.28 -21.14
C SER A 612 -33.91 -18.70 -20.13
N ARG A 613 -34.34 -19.51 -19.16
CA ARG A 613 -35.23 -19.05 -18.08
C ARG A 613 -34.59 -17.98 -17.21
N LEU A 614 -33.28 -18.05 -16.99
CA LEU A 614 -32.55 -17.04 -16.23
C LEU A 614 -32.42 -15.74 -17.04
N GLU A 615 -32.17 -15.84 -18.34
CA GLU A 615 -32.10 -14.71 -19.26
C GLU A 615 -33.42 -13.93 -19.33
N GLU A 616 -34.55 -14.64 -19.38
CA GLU A 616 -35.91 -14.05 -19.34
C GLU A 616 -36.18 -13.19 -18.09
N THR A 617 -35.40 -13.36 -17.02
CA THR A 617 -35.53 -12.52 -15.81
C THR A 617 -34.89 -11.15 -15.95
N TYR A 618 -34.10 -10.88 -16.98
CA TYR A 618 -33.44 -9.59 -17.22
C TYR A 618 -34.28 -8.74 -18.17
N ARG A 619 -34.69 -7.55 -17.71
CA ARG A 619 -35.53 -6.64 -18.49
C ARG A 619 -34.72 -5.72 -19.41
N GLN A 620 -33.55 -5.28 -18.96
CA GLN A 620 -32.70 -4.35 -19.71
C GLN A 620 -31.81 -5.07 -20.74
N PRO A 621 -31.45 -4.39 -21.85
CA PRO A 621 -30.43 -4.88 -22.77
C PRO A 621 -29.08 -5.07 -22.06
N ALA A 622 -28.37 -6.15 -22.38
CA ALA A 622 -27.08 -6.45 -21.73
C ALA A 622 -26.01 -5.39 -22.03
N SER A 623 -26.11 -4.70 -23.18
CA SER A 623 -25.25 -3.58 -23.59
C SER A 623 -25.40 -2.33 -22.71
N GLU A 624 -26.52 -2.20 -21.98
CA GLU A 624 -26.78 -1.09 -21.06
C GLU A 624 -26.57 -1.53 -19.60
N VAL A 625 -27.03 -2.73 -19.27
CA VAL A 625 -26.88 -3.34 -17.95
C VAL A 625 -26.31 -4.75 -18.08
N PRO A 626 -25.01 -4.95 -17.79
CA PRO A 626 -24.39 -6.27 -17.81
C PRO A 626 -25.13 -7.29 -16.94
N ARG A 627 -25.39 -8.47 -17.51
CA ARG A 627 -26.12 -9.59 -16.89
C ARG A 627 -25.14 -10.52 -16.17
N LEU A 628 -24.60 -10.06 -15.05
CA LEU A 628 -23.50 -10.72 -14.32
C LEU A 628 -23.77 -12.19 -13.92
N GLY A 629 -25.03 -12.59 -13.78
CA GLY A 629 -25.38 -13.98 -13.47
C GLY A 629 -25.26 -14.97 -14.65
N LEU A 630 -25.09 -14.48 -15.88
CA LEU A 630 -25.12 -15.31 -17.09
C LEU A 630 -23.72 -15.63 -17.66
N TRP A 631 -22.73 -14.76 -17.48
CA TRP A 631 -21.45 -14.87 -18.17
C TRP A 631 -20.65 -16.13 -17.80
N ARG A 632 -20.52 -16.45 -16.49
CA ARG A 632 -19.78 -17.66 -16.04
C ARG A 632 -20.43 -18.94 -16.59
N PRO A 633 -21.76 -19.15 -16.49
CA PRO A 633 -22.41 -20.30 -17.10
C PRO A 633 -22.25 -20.38 -18.63
N TYR A 634 -22.41 -19.27 -19.37
CA TYR A 634 -22.19 -19.28 -20.81
C TYR A 634 -20.74 -19.63 -21.16
N TRP A 635 -19.78 -19.11 -20.39
CA TRP A 635 -18.37 -19.43 -20.58
C TRP A 635 -18.08 -20.92 -20.36
N ASN A 636 -18.65 -21.50 -19.30
CA ASN A 636 -18.53 -22.93 -19.03
C ASN A 636 -19.13 -23.79 -20.15
N LEU A 637 -20.26 -23.39 -20.74
CA LEU A 637 -20.84 -24.08 -21.90
C LEU A 637 -19.95 -23.97 -23.14
N ALA A 638 -19.40 -22.78 -23.43
CA ALA A 638 -18.48 -22.60 -24.55
C ALA A 638 -17.26 -23.54 -24.42
N MET A 639 -16.69 -23.62 -23.22
CA MET A 639 -15.59 -24.53 -22.89
C MET A 639 -15.97 -26.00 -23.09
N LEU A 640 -17.13 -26.43 -22.59
CA LEU A 640 -17.63 -27.79 -22.78
C LEU A 640 -17.82 -28.15 -24.25
N TYR A 641 -18.42 -27.25 -25.06
CA TYR A 641 -18.58 -27.49 -26.50
C TYR A 641 -17.25 -27.51 -27.24
N ALA A 642 -16.29 -26.69 -26.83
CA ALA A 642 -14.94 -26.71 -27.39
C ALA A 642 -14.24 -28.06 -27.12
N MET A 643 -14.34 -28.59 -25.89
CA MET A 643 -13.82 -29.91 -25.54
C MET A 643 -14.47 -31.05 -26.36
N HIS A 644 -15.72 -30.87 -26.78
CA HIS A 644 -16.45 -31.84 -27.61
C HIS A 644 -16.32 -31.59 -29.13
N GLY A 645 -15.44 -30.67 -29.56
CA GLY A 645 -15.22 -30.40 -30.99
C GLY A 645 -16.44 -29.83 -31.70
N GLN A 646 -17.25 -28.99 -31.03
CA GLN A 646 -18.43 -28.34 -31.61
C GLN A 646 -18.20 -26.84 -31.83
N PRO A 647 -17.42 -26.43 -32.86
CA PRO A 647 -16.95 -25.05 -33.01
C PRO A 647 -18.07 -24.02 -33.16
N GLN A 648 -19.17 -24.34 -33.85
CA GLN A 648 -20.30 -23.41 -33.99
C GLN A 648 -20.96 -23.08 -32.65
N LYS A 649 -21.13 -24.08 -31.77
CA LYS A 649 -21.69 -23.86 -30.43
C LYS A 649 -20.69 -23.17 -29.50
N THR A 650 -19.40 -23.47 -29.63
CA THR A 650 -18.35 -22.72 -28.94
C THR A 650 -18.44 -21.24 -29.26
N ILE A 651 -18.57 -20.88 -30.54
CA ILE A 651 -18.72 -19.49 -30.99
C ILE A 651 -19.99 -18.86 -30.41
N GLU A 652 -21.13 -19.54 -30.53
CA GLU A 652 -22.41 -19.06 -30.00
C GLU A 652 -22.32 -18.70 -28.52
N PHE A 653 -21.83 -19.62 -27.68
CA PHE A 653 -21.79 -19.42 -26.24
C PHE A 653 -20.65 -18.51 -25.78
N ALA A 654 -19.53 -18.45 -26.51
CA ALA A 654 -18.48 -17.48 -26.23
C ALA A 654 -18.93 -16.04 -26.56
N LEU A 655 -19.67 -15.84 -27.66
CA LEU A 655 -20.27 -14.52 -27.95
C LEU A 655 -21.32 -14.15 -26.91
N LYS A 656 -22.22 -15.08 -26.52
CA LYS A 656 -23.17 -14.85 -25.42
C LYS A 656 -22.49 -14.49 -24.09
N THR A 657 -21.30 -15.05 -23.83
CA THR A 657 -20.48 -14.66 -22.67
C THR A 657 -20.11 -13.19 -22.73
N LEU A 658 -19.54 -12.73 -23.85
CA LEU A 658 -19.16 -11.33 -24.07
C LEU A 658 -20.39 -10.41 -24.01
N GLU A 659 -21.47 -10.75 -24.73
CA GLU A 659 -22.70 -9.96 -24.77
C GLU A 659 -23.34 -9.81 -23.39
N SER A 660 -23.34 -10.87 -22.59
CA SER A 660 -23.85 -10.81 -21.21
C SER A 660 -23.07 -9.84 -20.32
N LEU A 661 -21.82 -9.54 -20.67
CA LEU A 661 -20.99 -8.53 -19.99
C LEU A 661 -21.12 -7.14 -20.62
N GLY A 662 -21.99 -6.97 -21.62
CA GLY A 662 -22.26 -5.69 -22.28
C GLY A 662 -21.37 -5.39 -23.48
N TYR A 663 -20.65 -6.38 -24.00
CA TYR A 663 -19.98 -6.24 -25.29
C TYR A 663 -20.99 -6.18 -26.43
N VAL A 664 -20.70 -5.39 -27.46
CA VAL A 664 -21.41 -5.41 -28.75
C VAL A 664 -20.42 -5.85 -29.81
N VAL A 665 -20.58 -7.07 -30.32
CA VAL A 665 -19.67 -7.71 -31.28
C VAL A 665 -20.38 -7.89 -32.63
N GLU A 666 -19.86 -7.24 -33.66
CA GLU A 666 -20.37 -7.34 -35.03
C GLU A 666 -19.54 -8.36 -35.83
N GLY A 667 -20.18 -9.07 -36.77
CA GLY A 667 -19.52 -9.99 -37.70
C GLY A 667 -19.09 -11.35 -37.13
N GLY A 668 -19.28 -11.61 -35.84
CA GLY A 668 -18.85 -12.84 -35.18
C GLY A 668 -19.82 -14.03 -35.21
N HIS A 669 -21.13 -13.77 -35.34
CA HIS A 669 -22.17 -14.81 -35.31
C HIS A 669 -22.23 -15.66 -36.58
N LEU A 670 -22.71 -16.91 -36.47
CA LEU A 670 -22.92 -17.82 -37.60
C LEU A 670 -24.42 -18.14 -37.76
N PRO A 671 -24.94 -18.30 -39.01
CA PRO A 671 -24.23 -18.11 -40.28
C PRO A 671 -23.92 -16.63 -40.56
N ARG A 672 -22.82 -16.36 -41.28
CA ARG A 672 -22.37 -15.00 -41.60
C ARG A 672 -22.32 -14.72 -43.09
N ILE A 673 -22.33 -13.43 -43.43
CA ILE A 673 -21.99 -12.94 -44.76
C ILE A 673 -20.45 -12.91 -44.89
N SER A 674 -19.91 -13.61 -45.88
CA SER A 674 -18.46 -13.64 -46.17
C SER A 674 -17.92 -12.23 -46.36
N GLY A 675 -16.73 -11.96 -45.81
CA GLY A 675 -16.09 -10.63 -45.85
C GLY A 675 -16.55 -9.65 -44.78
N THR A 676 -17.58 -9.96 -43.98
CA THR A 676 -17.94 -9.13 -42.81
C THR A 676 -16.87 -9.27 -41.73
N PRO A 677 -16.18 -8.19 -41.32
CA PRO A 677 -15.11 -8.26 -40.32
C PRO A 677 -15.67 -8.44 -38.90
N LEU A 678 -14.93 -9.16 -38.06
CA LEU A 678 -15.19 -9.21 -36.62
C LEU A 678 -14.82 -7.86 -35.98
N ARG A 679 -15.77 -7.20 -35.31
CA ARG A 679 -15.53 -5.89 -34.68
C ARG A 679 -16.17 -5.80 -33.31
N VAL A 680 -15.40 -5.39 -32.31
CA VAL A 680 -15.94 -4.92 -31.03
C VAL A 680 -16.34 -3.46 -31.19
N LYS A 681 -17.64 -3.20 -31.27
CA LYS A 681 -18.21 -1.85 -31.37
C LYS A 681 -18.32 -1.19 -30.00
N GLN A 682 -18.61 -1.98 -28.99
CA GLN A 682 -18.64 -1.58 -27.59
C GLN A 682 -17.93 -2.64 -26.77
N TRP A 683 -16.96 -2.22 -25.98
CA TRP A 683 -16.35 -3.05 -24.95
C TRP A 683 -17.29 -3.13 -23.75
N GLY A 684 -17.42 -4.32 -23.17
CA GLY A 684 -18.22 -4.53 -21.97
C GLY A 684 -17.40 -4.47 -20.69
N LEU A 685 -17.99 -5.01 -19.62
CA LEU A 685 -17.34 -5.17 -18.34
C LEU A 685 -16.17 -6.16 -18.44
N MET A 686 -14.96 -5.67 -18.21
CA MET A 686 -13.73 -6.45 -18.31
C MET A 686 -13.66 -7.51 -17.21
N THR A 687 -13.08 -8.67 -17.52
CA THR A 687 -12.68 -9.68 -16.53
C THR A 687 -11.53 -10.53 -17.08
N ASP A 688 -10.64 -11.01 -16.20
CA ASP A 688 -9.43 -11.74 -16.56
C ASP A 688 -9.72 -13.02 -17.38
N SER A 689 -10.87 -13.64 -17.12
CA SER A 689 -11.40 -14.82 -17.80
C SER A 689 -11.65 -14.61 -19.30
N LEU A 690 -11.82 -13.35 -19.76
CA LEU A 690 -12.13 -13.06 -21.17
C LEU A 690 -10.96 -13.28 -22.12
N VAL A 691 -9.71 -13.33 -21.63
CA VAL A 691 -8.58 -13.71 -22.48
C VAL A 691 -8.80 -15.12 -23.05
N GLY A 692 -9.19 -16.06 -22.19
CA GLY A 692 -9.54 -17.42 -22.59
C GLY A 692 -10.73 -17.46 -23.54
N CYS A 693 -11.74 -16.61 -23.32
CA CYS A 693 -12.91 -16.50 -24.20
C CYS A 693 -12.54 -16.11 -25.64
N TRP A 694 -11.72 -15.07 -25.81
CA TRP A 694 -11.23 -14.65 -27.13
C TRP A 694 -10.30 -15.69 -27.76
N MET A 695 -9.46 -16.36 -26.98
CA MET A 695 -8.63 -17.46 -27.49
C MET A 695 -9.46 -18.65 -27.99
N SER A 696 -10.53 -19.03 -27.27
CA SER A 696 -11.46 -20.06 -27.73
C SER A 696 -12.24 -19.66 -28.98
N LEU A 697 -12.63 -18.38 -29.09
CA LEU A 697 -13.22 -17.85 -30.33
C LEU A 697 -12.23 -17.95 -31.50
N SER A 698 -10.98 -17.53 -31.31
CA SER A 698 -9.92 -17.64 -32.32
C SER A 698 -9.77 -19.09 -32.80
N HIS A 699 -9.68 -20.05 -31.87
CA HIS A 699 -9.54 -21.47 -32.22
C HIS A 699 -10.77 -22.03 -32.95
N ALA A 700 -11.97 -21.72 -32.47
CA ALA A 700 -13.20 -22.18 -33.13
C ALA A 700 -13.36 -21.58 -34.53
N TYR A 701 -13.03 -20.29 -34.71
CA TYR A 701 -13.06 -19.64 -36.01
C TYR A 701 -12.09 -20.26 -37.01
N GLN A 702 -10.91 -20.73 -36.60
CA GLN A 702 -9.99 -21.44 -37.50
C GLN A 702 -10.64 -22.64 -38.20
N GLN A 703 -11.65 -23.27 -37.59
CA GLN A 703 -12.31 -24.44 -38.14
C GLN A 703 -13.48 -24.10 -39.08
N VAL A 704 -14.17 -22.96 -38.84
CA VAL A 704 -15.46 -22.67 -39.51
C VAL A 704 -15.55 -21.29 -40.18
N ALA A 705 -14.68 -20.35 -39.81
CA ALA A 705 -14.58 -19.00 -40.38
C ALA A 705 -13.13 -18.45 -40.22
N PRO A 706 -12.14 -19.01 -40.93
CA PRO A 706 -10.72 -18.79 -40.64
C PRO A 706 -10.27 -17.32 -40.72
N ASP A 707 -10.94 -16.51 -41.52
CA ASP A 707 -10.66 -15.08 -41.68
C ASP A 707 -10.97 -14.24 -40.43
N LEU A 708 -11.78 -14.74 -39.49
CA LEU A 708 -12.05 -14.07 -38.21
C LEU A 708 -11.04 -14.39 -37.12
N ALA A 709 -10.31 -15.51 -37.24
CA ALA A 709 -9.43 -15.99 -36.18
C ALA A 709 -8.31 -15.00 -35.81
N PRO A 710 -7.60 -14.35 -36.77
CA PRO A 710 -6.56 -13.37 -36.43
C PRO A 710 -7.10 -12.19 -35.61
N GLN A 711 -8.30 -11.72 -35.95
CA GLN A 711 -8.92 -10.59 -35.25
C GLN A 711 -9.37 -10.97 -33.84
N ALA A 712 -9.91 -12.18 -33.64
CA ALA A 712 -10.23 -12.70 -32.31
C ALA A 712 -8.97 -12.87 -31.44
N HIS A 713 -7.87 -13.33 -32.04
CA HIS A 713 -6.58 -13.43 -31.36
C HIS A 713 -6.03 -12.06 -30.92
N GLU A 714 -6.15 -11.04 -31.77
CA GLU A 714 -5.76 -9.67 -31.41
C GLU A 714 -6.63 -9.14 -30.24
N TYR A 715 -7.94 -9.42 -30.24
CA TYR A 715 -8.78 -9.07 -29.09
C TYR A 715 -8.39 -9.82 -27.81
N ALA A 716 -7.90 -11.06 -27.91
CA ALA A 716 -7.32 -11.77 -26.77
C ALA A 716 -6.08 -11.03 -26.23
N ARG A 717 -5.20 -10.56 -27.12
CA ARG A 717 -3.98 -9.83 -26.75
C ARG A 717 -4.30 -8.47 -26.13
N ILE A 718 -5.26 -7.72 -26.67
CA ILE A 718 -5.75 -6.47 -26.07
C ILE A 718 -6.34 -6.73 -24.68
N THR A 719 -7.19 -7.75 -24.54
CA THR A 719 -7.79 -8.13 -23.25
C THR A 719 -6.73 -8.51 -22.22
N TYR A 720 -5.70 -9.25 -22.64
CA TYR A 720 -4.56 -9.61 -21.78
C TYR A 720 -3.78 -8.37 -21.34
N ARG A 721 -3.49 -7.46 -22.30
CA ARG A 721 -2.83 -6.18 -22.01
C ARG A 721 -3.59 -5.39 -20.95
N ILE A 722 -4.91 -5.31 -21.07
CA ILE A 722 -5.77 -4.63 -20.08
C ILE A 722 -5.68 -5.31 -18.72
N CYS A 723 -5.88 -6.63 -18.67
CA CYS A 723 -6.00 -7.37 -17.41
C CYS A 723 -4.69 -7.45 -16.63
N LEU A 724 -3.55 -7.59 -17.33
CA LEU A 724 -2.24 -7.77 -16.70
C LEU A 724 -1.37 -6.51 -16.76
N GLY A 725 -1.80 -5.49 -17.51
CA GLY A 725 -1.07 -4.23 -17.68
C GLY A 725 0.02 -4.29 -18.75
N GLU A 726 0.27 -5.44 -19.35
CA GLU A 726 1.33 -5.68 -20.34
C GLU A 726 0.96 -6.84 -21.27
N ASP A 727 1.61 -6.93 -22.43
CA ASP A 727 1.45 -8.04 -23.38
C ASP A 727 2.78 -8.60 -23.90
N GLU A 728 3.91 -8.23 -23.30
CA GLU A 728 5.22 -8.82 -23.61
C GLU A 728 5.28 -10.30 -23.22
N THR A 729 4.47 -10.72 -22.25
CA THR A 729 4.39 -12.12 -21.79
C THR A 729 3.14 -12.87 -22.22
N PHE A 730 2.39 -12.32 -23.18
CA PHE A 730 1.20 -12.95 -23.75
C PHE A 730 1.52 -14.34 -24.32
N ASP A 731 2.53 -14.43 -25.19
CA ASP A 731 2.90 -15.66 -25.91
C ASP A 731 3.56 -16.72 -24.99
N GLU A 732 3.93 -16.34 -23.77
CA GLU A 732 4.39 -17.26 -22.72
C GLU A 732 3.25 -17.77 -21.83
N THR A 733 2.07 -17.16 -21.94
CA THR A 733 0.89 -17.50 -21.12
C THR A 733 -0.19 -18.17 -21.96
N TYR A 734 -0.28 -17.79 -23.24
CA TYR A 734 -1.21 -18.32 -24.22
C TYR A 734 -0.49 -18.66 -25.51
N ALA A 735 -0.90 -19.74 -26.16
CA ALA A 735 -0.50 -20.10 -27.51
C ALA A 735 -1.73 -20.35 -28.39
N GLN A 736 -1.60 -20.08 -29.69
CA GLN A 736 -2.62 -20.44 -30.68
C GLN A 736 -2.78 -21.96 -30.82
N VAL A 737 -1.70 -22.72 -30.54
CA VAL A 737 -1.68 -24.18 -30.51
C VAL A 737 -1.35 -24.61 -29.08
N SER A 738 -2.37 -25.08 -28.36
CA SER A 738 -2.27 -25.65 -27.01
C SER A 738 -3.15 -26.89 -26.94
N GLU A 739 -2.81 -27.85 -26.06
CA GLU A 739 -3.70 -28.97 -25.74
C GLU A 739 -5.04 -28.51 -25.16
N ARG A 740 -5.08 -27.29 -24.59
CA ARG A 740 -6.30 -26.67 -24.06
C ARG A 740 -6.99 -25.84 -25.13
N SER A 741 -8.30 -26.03 -25.29
CA SER A 741 -9.15 -25.35 -26.29
C SER A 741 -9.26 -23.82 -26.15
N TYR A 742 -8.72 -23.26 -25.08
CA TYR A 742 -8.64 -21.81 -24.80
C TYR A 742 -7.19 -21.30 -24.81
N GLY A 743 -6.25 -22.07 -25.35
CA GLY A 743 -4.88 -21.62 -25.65
C GLY A 743 -3.96 -21.46 -24.43
N PHE A 744 -4.45 -21.64 -23.20
CA PHE A 744 -3.65 -21.42 -21.99
C PHE A 744 -2.48 -22.42 -21.90
N LEU A 745 -1.29 -21.90 -21.61
CA LEU A 745 -0.10 -22.68 -21.32
C LEU A 745 -0.04 -22.88 -19.80
N ALA A 746 -0.45 -24.05 -19.33
CA ALA A 746 -0.10 -24.45 -17.97
C ALA A 746 1.40 -24.65 -17.96
N GLY A 747 2.17 -23.70 -17.42
CA GLY A 747 3.60 -23.88 -17.28
C GLY A 747 3.89 -25.16 -16.52
N GLU A 748 4.97 -25.84 -16.92
CA GLU A 748 5.51 -27.04 -16.25
C GLU A 748 5.73 -26.82 -14.75
#